data_AF-A0A952Q5K7-F1
#
_entry.id   AF-A0A952Q5K7-F1
#
_cell.length_a   1.000
_cell.length_b   1.000
_cell.length_c   1.000
_cell.angle_alpha   90.00
_cell.angle_beta   90.00
_cell.angle_gamma   90.00
#
_symmetry.space_group_name_H-M   'P 1'
#
loop_
_entity.id
_entity.type
_entity.pdbx_description
1 polymer ?
#
loop_
_entity_poly.entity_id
_entity_poly.type
_entity_poly.pdbx_seq_one_letter_code
_entity_poly.pdbx_strand_id
1 'polypeptide(L)'
;MSRWRFIIPILLVVLVGVLGAIYLSANLSASGGQQPVMPLDDAYIHFQYARAIAEGHPFRYNPDQPPTSGATSLLYPFVLALGYQLGWQGEALAWWAIGIGWLCWLGSALLLYFTLNRITAKLTEIAPSSLSTQHLALSTVLTVAFILTGSLDWAFMSGMETGLLIFSIFLTLYFCAREDRLGIVLAAMLTAIIRPEGLPIGVLAGIYAATLKTESPLGRSQSIKRWLLYGGLPLLAGLLQPLINWAVTGSLSATGLQAKSYFYNVPFDLSVAISQTLTTFLKSWAHLMWDASQPTLTSHAILLLPLGIVTLINGSVQSIRERRLTLPILIVAWMLCVTGIAATLETAFWQMGRYQQPAIALLYPLALLGLLHLRNLRHPLQLRWGVLGLILLQTVIAAVPYVQYYRDNVHEVASSQIPMANYVRDNVPATAVVGVHDIGVMRYLGGHTTYDVVGLTTPGAAQAWRGGPGTTYEQLRHDTLRPDYFAIYPDARSLTYFEGTGLFHEQIASFPSVLPQWYNVASATWTGQHVYRAEWSAATWARVPLQLSSVQATNGLALVDMVNVAWLSDEAAHQYQWQAVKRDGFASELRDMRYIACAFSAENAGCGAMDGGRILRGESMQITTQPNKPLLWIMRVHPLEAVELEVRVNDQIVAYPHIFAQAGQWLEVAAMIPASFITGDQTRFSLTISGGSATSAYLPFSHWFFQGDPQPDDAIQHPAPPAVFADKITLAGRQIDYAPSARTLTLILEFQHDETLGALFGLDAKLFVHLYDPQGKLMELPGAQYDGRLGSGTLPPANWLPGTLRETVELQLPPDLPAGTYRVAIGLYNPTGGLARYPVTGDGADSDRRLFIGEITVK
;
A
#
# COMPACT_ATOMS: atom_id res chain seq x y z
N MET A 1 -8.81 -53.06 -28.68
CA MET A 1 -8.20 -51.74 -28.35
C MET A 1 -9.21 -50.57 -28.28
N SER A 2 -10.48 -50.71 -28.73
CA SER A 2 -11.45 -49.59 -28.67
C SER A 2 -11.99 -49.27 -27.27
N ARG A 3 -12.13 -50.25 -26.36
CA ARG A 3 -12.79 -50.05 -25.05
C ARG A 3 -12.06 -49.06 -24.12
N TRP A 4 -10.73 -49.13 -24.03
CA TRP A 4 -9.95 -48.25 -23.13
C TRP A 4 -10.08 -46.76 -23.46
N ARG A 5 -10.36 -46.41 -24.72
CA ARG A 5 -10.60 -45.02 -25.12
C ARG A 5 -11.87 -44.41 -24.54
N PHE A 6 -12.87 -45.25 -24.27
CA PHE A 6 -14.11 -44.82 -23.65
C PHE A 6 -14.03 -44.94 -22.13
N ILE A 7 -13.33 -45.96 -21.62
CA ILE A 7 -13.20 -46.20 -20.18
C ILE A 7 -12.30 -45.15 -19.50
N ILE A 8 -11.15 -44.77 -20.08
CA ILE A 8 -10.22 -43.84 -19.42
C ILE A 8 -10.86 -42.47 -19.13
N PRO A 9 -11.54 -41.80 -20.09
CA PRO A 9 -12.24 -40.55 -19.79
C PRO A 9 -13.26 -40.68 -18.66
N ILE A 10 -14.00 -41.80 -18.61
CA ILE A 10 -14.96 -42.08 -17.52
C ILE A 10 -14.22 -42.20 -16.18
N LEU A 11 -13.09 -42.90 -16.13
CA LEU A 11 -12.28 -43.01 -14.91
C LEU A 11 -11.72 -41.66 -14.46
N LEU A 12 -11.30 -40.80 -15.40
CA LEU A 12 -10.85 -39.44 -15.08
C LEU A 12 -12.01 -38.59 -14.54
N VAL A 13 -13.21 -38.72 -15.10
CA VAL A 13 -14.43 -38.06 -14.59
C VAL A 13 -14.72 -38.53 -13.17
N VAL A 14 -14.65 -39.84 -12.91
CA VAL A 14 -14.85 -40.40 -11.57
C VAL A 14 -13.79 -39.90 -10.59
N LEU A 15 -12.52 -39.83 -11.00
CA LEU A 15 -11.43 -39.33 -10.14
C LEU A 15 -11.63 -37.87 -9.74
N VAL A 16 -11.90 -36.98 -10.72
CA VAL A 16 -12.24 -35.57 -10.46
C VAL A 16 -13.52 -35.47 -9.61
N GLY A 17 -14.49 -36.36 -9.83
CA GLY A 17 -15.71 -36.46 -9.03
C GLY A 17 -15.42 -36.79 -7.56
N VAL A 18 -14.57 -37.78 -7.31
CA VAL A 18 -14.21 -38.19 -5.94
C VAL A 18 -13.41 -37.09 -5.24
N LEU A 19 -12.43 -36.49 -5.89
CA LEU A 19 -11.64 -35.41 -5.28
C LEU A 19 -12.46 -34.15 -5.06
N GLY A 20 -13.32 -33.76 -6.01
CA GLY A 20 -14.25 -32.64 -5.81
C GLY A 20 -15.17 -32.87 -4.63
N ALA A 21 -15.66 -34.10 -4.43
CA ALA A 21 -16.43 -34.46 -3.24
C ALA A 21 -15.60 -34.40 -1.94
N ILE A 22 -14.31 -34.75 -1.97
CA ILE A 22 -13.40 -34.59 -0.82
C ILE A 22 -13.23 -33.12 -0.47
N TYR A 23 -12.93 -32.25 -1.44
CA TYR A 23 -12.78 -30.81 -1.21
C TYR A 23 -14.09 -30.16 -0.75
N LEU A 24 -15.23 -30.54 -1.31
CA LEU A 24 -16.54 -30.09 -0.85
C LEU A 24 -16.84 -30.58 0.57
N SER A 25 -16.52 -31.83 0.89
CA SER A 25 -16.68 -32.36 2.26
C SER A 25 -15.77 -31.63 3.24
N ALA A 26 -14.53 -31.32 2.86
CA ALA A 26 -13.61 -30.52 3.65
C ALA A 26 -14.18 -29.11 3.89
N ASN A 27 -14.74 -28.49 2.83
CA ASN A 27 -15.41 -27.20 2.90
C ASN A 27 -16.56 -27.20 3.91
N LEU A 28 -17.51 -28.13 3.77
CA LEU A 28 -18.67 -28.25 4.64
C LEU A 28 -18.26 -28.57 6.08
N SER A 29 -17.21 -29.37 6.27
CA SER A 29 -16.69 -29.67 7.61
C SER A 29 -16.08 -28.44 8.30
N ALA A 30 -15.42 -27.54 7.55
CA ALA A 30 -14.83 -26.32 8.09
C ALA A 30 -15.85 -25.21 8.34
N SER A 31 -16.91 -25.14 7.53
CA SER A 31 -17.96 -24.11 7.60
C SER A 31 -19.11 -24.44 8.57
N GLY A 32 -19.10 -25.61 9.21
CA GLY A 32 -20.18 -26.04 10.11
C GLY A 32 -21.36 -26.73 9.41
N GLY A 33 -21.26 -27.02 8.11
CA GLY A 33 -22.08 -28.00 7.40
C GLY A 33 -23.39 -27.51 6.77
N GLN A 34 -23.73 -26.23 6.89
CA GLN A 34 -24.98 -25.69 6.33
C GLN A 34 -24.85 -25.26 4.87
N GLN A 35 -23.81 -24.48 4.55
CA GLN A 35 -23.51 -23.99 3.20
C GLN A 35 -22.00 -23.96 2.99
N PRO A 36 -21.52 -24.14 1.74
CA PRO A 36 -20.11 -24.01 1.46
C PRO A 36 -19.67 -22.54 1.55
N VAL A 37 -18.46 -22.33 2.01
CA VAL A 37 -17.83 -21.02 2.17
C VAL A 37 -16.61 -20.95 1.26
N MET A 38 -16.43 -19.85 0.53
CA MET A 38 -15.25 -19.71 -0.33
C MET A 38 -13.99 -19.56 0.54
N PRO A 39 -12.86 -20.18 0.18
CA PRO A 39 -11.61 -20.12 0.96
C PRO A 39 -10.90 -18.75 0.89
N LEU A 40 -11.50 -17.73 0.28
CA LEU A 40 -10.88 -16.43 0.05
C LEU A 40 -11.94 -15.33 0.11
N ASP A 41 -11.63 -14.23 0.79
CA ASP A 41 -12.43 -13.00 0.74
C ASP A 41 -12.63 -12.48 -0.69
N ASP A 42 -11.56 -12.53 -1.50
CA ASP A 42 -11.56 -12.07 -2.90
C ASP A 42 -12.68 -12.69 -3.76
N ALA A 43 -13.11 -13.93 -3.46
CA ALA A 43 -14.20 -14.57 -4.20
C ALA A 43 -15.53 -13.83 -4.00
N TYR A 44 -15.74 -13.24 -2.83
CA TYR A 44 -16.95 -12.48 -2.50
C TYR A 44 -16.98 -11.11 -3.18
N ILE A 45 -15.83 -10.56 -3.60
CA ILE A 45 -15.78 -9.40 -4.49
C ILE A 45 -16.50 -9.73 -5.81
N HIS A 46 -16.23 -10.91 -6.38
CA HIS A 46 -16.94 -11.37 -7.57
C HIS A 46 -18.42 -11.62 -7.31
N PHE A 47 -18.78 -12.14 -6.12
CA PHE A 47 -20.19 -12.37 -5.76
C PHE A 47 -20.96 -11.06 -5.66
N GLN A 48 -20.33 -10.02 -5.10
CA GLN A 48 -20.92 -8.69 -5.01
C GLN A 48 -21.11 -8.06 -6.41
N TYR A 49 -20.12 -8.14 -7.29
CA TYR A 49 -20.31 -7.67 -8.68
C TYR A 49 -21.35 -8.51 -9.43
N ALA A 50 -21.42 -9.82 -9.17
CA ALA A 50 -22.41 -10.70 -9.77
C ALA A 50 -23.84 -10.33 -9.34
N ARG A 51 -24.04 -10.07 -8.05
CA ARG A 51 -25.29 -9.51 -7.50
C ARG A 51 -25.62 -8.19 -8.16
N ALA A 52 -24.65 -7.29 -8.28
CA ALA A 52 -24.84 -5.99 -8.90
C ALA A 52 -25.28 -6.08 -10.36
N ILE A 53 -24.65 -6.97 -11.14
CA ILE A 53 -25.06 -7.27 -12.52
C ILE A 53 -26.48 -7.84 -12.56
N ALA A 54 -26.81 -8.78 -11.68
CA ALA A 54 -28.12 -9.42 -11.64
C ALA A 54 -29.25 -8.45 -11.26
N GLU A 55 -28.95 -7.47 -10.40
CA GLU A 55 -29.85 -6.38 -9.98
C GLU A 55 -29.90 -5.20 -10.97
N GLY A 56 -29.11 -5.23 -12.06
CA GLY A 56 -29.17 -4.23 -13.14
C GLY A 56 -28.20 -3.05 -13.01
N HIS A 57 -27.20 -3.13 -12.14
CA HIS A 57 -26.19 -2.10 -11.91
C HIS A 57 -24.76 -2.63 -12.14
N PRO A 58 -24.40 -3.02 -13.38
CA PRO A 58 -23.09 -3.60 -13.66
C PRO A 58 -21.96 -2.64 -13.29
N PHE A 59 -20.83 -3.21 -12.84
CA PHE A 59 -19.62 -2.51 -12.42
C PHE A 59 -19.75 -1.64 -11.16
N ARG A 60 -20.92 -1.56 -10.52
CA ARG A 60 -21.07 -0.86 -9.24
C ARG A 60 -20.84 -1.82 -8.09
N TYR A 61 -19.91 -1.48 -7.19
CA TYR A 61 -19.66 -2.27 -5.99
C TYR A 61 -20.60 -1.85 -4.85
N ASN A 62 -20.67 -0.54 -4.60
CA ASN A 62 -21.73 0.09 -3.81
C ASN A 62 -22.81 0.64 -4.77
N PRO A 63 -24.11 0.30 -4.59
CA PRO A 63 -25.20 0.72 -5.48
C PRO A 63 -25.25 2.23 -5.74
N ASP A 64 -25.02 3.01 -4.68
CA ASP A 64 -25.11 4.48 -4.68
C ASP A 64 -23.80 5.18 -5.06
N GLN A 65 -22.77 4.42 -5.46
CA GLN A 65 -21.45 4.96 -5.77
C GLN A 65 -21.11 4.80 -7.26
N PRO A 66 -20.13 5.56 -7.76
CA PRO A 66 -19.64 5.39 -9.11
C PRO A 66 -19.15 3.95 -9.37
N PRO A 67 -19.24 3.49 -10.62
CA PRO A 67 -18.66 2.21 -11.02
C PRO A 67 -17.17 2.08 -10.72
N THR A 68 -16.71 0.86 -10.45
CA THR A 68 -15.31 0.54 -10.15
C THR A 68 -14.81 -0.69 -10.91
N SER A 69 -13.49 -0.85 -10.94
CA SER A 69 -12.79 -1.90 -11.69
C SER A 69 -12.13 -2.93 -10.77
N GLY A 70 -12.72 -3.18 -9.60
CA GLY A 70 -12.10 -4.04 -8.57
C GLY A 70 -12.07 -5.52 -8.94
N ALA A 71 -12.90 -5.96 -9.87
CA ALA A 71 -12.88 -7.33 -10.37
C ALA A 71 -11.64 -7.58 -11.25
N THR A 72 -10.86 -8.62 -10.89
CA THR A 72 -9.70 -9.08 -11.67
C THR A 72 -10.08 -9.69 -13.03
N SER A 73 -11.35 -10.06 -13.20
CA SER A 73 -11.91 -10.66 -14.41
C SER A 73 -13.10 -9.87 -14.92
N LEU A 74 -13.16 -9.67 -16.24
CA LEU A 74 -14.33 -9.08 -16.88
C LEU A 74 -15.52 -10.05 -16.95
N LEU A 75 -15.30 -11.31 -17.36
CA LEU A 75 -16.38 -12.26 -17.64
C LEU A 75 -16.89 -13.01 -16.41
N TYR A 76 -16.02 -13.30 -15.44
CA TYR A 76 -16.37 -14.19 -14.34
C TYR A 76 -17.57 -13.69 -13.49
N PRO A 77 -17.68 -12.38 -13.15
CA PRO A 77 -18.86 -11.85 -12.47
C PRO A 77 -20.17 -12.07 -13.24
N PHE A 78 -20.16 -12.02 -14.59
CA PHE A 78 -21.34 -12.29 -15.40
C PHE A 78 -21.74 -13.77 -15.35
N VAL A 79 -20.77 -14.69 -15.33
CA VAL A 79 -21.04 -16.13 -15.18
C VAL A 79 -21.67 -16.43 -13.82
N LEU A 80 -21.22 -15.75 -12.76
CA LEU A 80 -21.81 -15.85 -11.43
C LEU A 80 -23.19 -15.18 -11.34
N ALA A 81 -23.41 -14.06 -12.04
CA ALA A 81 -24.69 -13.37 -12.07
C ALA A 81 -25.82 -14.27 -12.62
N LEU A 82 -25.50 -15.18 -13.56
CA LEU A 82 -26.46 -16.19 -14.03
C LEU A 82 -26.91 -17.11 -12.88
N GLY A 83 -26.00 -17.57 -12.03
CA GLY A 83 -26.34 -18.37 -10.86
C GLY A 83 -27.24 -17.61 -9.89
N TYR A 84 -26.92 -16.34 -9.65
CA TYR A 84 -27.72 -15.45 -8.81
C TYR A 84 -29.15 -15.27 -9.35
N GLN A 85 -29.31 -15.07 -10.66
CA GLN A 85 -30.61 -14.97 -11.32
C GLN A 85 -31.39 -16.30 -11.30
N LEU A 86 -30.70 -17.44 -11.32
CA LEU A 86 -31.29 -18.77 -11.19
C LEU A 86 -31.70 -19.14 -9.76
N GLY A 87 -31.47 -18.24 -8.79
CA GLY A 87 -31.92 -18.39 -7.39
C GLY A 87 -30.82 -18.76 -6.40
N TRP A 88 -29.56 -18.91 -6.82
CA TRP A 88 -28.43 -19.11 -5.91
C TRP A 88 -27.99 -17.76 -5.32
N GLN A 89 -28.73 -17.28 -4.34
CA GLN A 89 -28.54 -15.95 -3.71
C GLN A 89 -27.90 -16.05 -2.33
N GLY A 90 -27.31 -14.94 -1.86
CA GLY A 90 -26.62 -14.89 -0.57
C GLY A 90 -25.46 -15.88 -0.53
N GLU A 91 -25.28 -16.57 0.58
CA GLU A 91 -24.25 -17.60 0.75
C GLU A 91 -24.40 -18.76 -0.25
N ALA A 92 -25.62 -19.03 -0.75
CA ALA A 92 -25.86 -20.16 -1.65
C ALA A 92 -25.16 -20.02 -3.01
N LEU A 93 -24.75 -18.80 -3.39
CA LEU A 93 -23.96 -18.56 -4.61
C LEU A 93 -22.62 -19.33 -4.59
N ALA A 94 -22.10 -19.67 -3.41
CA ALA A 94 -20.93 -20.52 -3.23
C ALA A 94 -21.07 -21.90 -3.90
N TRP A 95 -22.27 -22.50 -3.89
CA TRP A 95 -22.54 -23.75 -4.59
C TRP A 95 -22.34 -23.62 -6.10
N TRP A 96 -22.83 -22.52 -6.67
CA TRP A 96 -22.69 -22.23 -8.10
C TRP A 96 -21.21 -22.02 -8.47
N ALA A 97 -20.48 -21.25 -7.66
CA ALA A 97 -19.06 -20.99 -7.88
C ALA A 97 -18.21 -22.26 -7.81
N ILE A 98 -18.42 -23.11 -6.79
CA ILE A 98 -17.78 -24.43 -6.68
C ILE A 98 -18.15 -25.31 -7.88
N GLY A 99 -19.42 -25.32 -8.29
CA GLY A 99 -19.89 -26.07 -9.45
C GLY A 99 -19.15 -25.67 -10.74
N ILE A 100 -18.99 -24.37 -10.99
CA ILE A 100 -18.19 -23.86 -12.12
C ILE A 100 -16.74 -24.31 -12.03
N GLY A 101 -16.13 -24.16 -10.85
CA GLY A 101 -14.75 -24.58 -10.60
C GLY A 101 -14.53 -26.07 -10.89
N TRP A 102 -15.43 -26.91 -10.39
CA TRP A 102 -15.41 -28.35 -10.58
C TRP A 102 -15.61 -28.75 -12.05
N LEU A 103 -16.54 -28.10 -12.76
CA LEU A 103 -16.73 -28.31 -14.20
C LEU A 103 -15.51 -27.86 -15.02
N CYS A 104 -14.87 -26.74 -14.64
CA CYS A 104 -13.64 -26.28 -15.27
C CYS A 104 -12.49 -27.26 -15.02
N TRP A 105 -12.40 -27.85 -13.82
CA TRP A 105 -11.41 -28.86 -13.50
C TRP A 105 -11.60 -30.13 -14.34
N LEU A 106 -12.84 -30.63 -14.41
CA LEU A 106 -13.21 -31.77 -15.23
C LEU A 106 -12.90 -31.52 -16.71
N GLY A 107 -13.34 -30.36 -17.22
CA GLY A 107 -13.09 -29.94 -18.60
C GLY A 107 -11.59 -29.83 -18.89
N SER A 108 -10.81 -29.26 -17.98
CA SER A 108 -9.36 -29.14 -18.07
C SER A 108 -8.67 -30.50 -18.13
N ALA A 109 -9.06 -31.44 -17.27
CA ALA A 109 -8.53 -32.80 -17.25
C ALA A 109 -8.81 -33.55 -18.57
N LEU A 110 -10.04 -33.45 -19.08
CA LEU A 110 -10.42 -34.08 -20.34
C LEU A 110 -9.70 -33.44 -21.54
N LEU A 111 -9.67 -32.10 -21.60
CA LEU A 111 -8.96 -31.37 -22.64
C LEU A 111 -7.46 -31.69 -22.63
N LEU A 112 -6.84 -31.75 -21.45
CA LEU A 112 -5.45 -32.18 -21.29
C LEU A 112 -5.26 -33.59 -21.84
N TYR A 113 -6.03 -34.58 -21.37
CA TYR A 113 -5.93 -35.97 -21.84
C TYR A 113 -6.04 -36.10 -23.36
N PHE A 114 -7.04 -35.45 -23.97
CA PHE A 114 -7.21 -35.49 -25.42
C PHE A 114 -6.10 -34.75 -26.16
N THR A 115 -5.61 -33.64 -25.62
CA THR A 115 -4.47 -32.88 -26.16
C THR A 115 -3.19 -33.72 -26.14
N LEU A 116 -2.88 -34.35 -25.00
CA LEU A 116 -1.72 -35.23 -24.84
C LEU A 116 -1.74 -36.40 -25.83
N ASN A 117 -2.91 -37.03 -26.01
CA ASN A 117 -3.08 -38.09 -27.01
C ASN A 117 -2.86 -37.57 -28.44
N ARG A 118 -3.34 -36.36 -28.77
CA ARG A 118 -3.14 -35.75 -30.09
C ARG A 118 -1.68 -35.39 -30.35
N ILE A 119 -1.01 -34.79 -29.38
CA ILE A 119 0.42 -34.46 -29.45
C ILE A 119 1.22 -35.74 -29.67
N THR A 120 0.95 -36.78 -28.87
CA THR A 120 1.62 -38.08 -28.99
C THR A 120 1.42 -38.68 -30.37
N ALA A 121 0.18 -38.78 -30.84
CA ALA A 121 -0.18 -39.28 -32.17
C ALA A 121 0.59 -38.57 -33.29
N LYS A 122 0.65 -37.24 -33.24
CA LYS A 122 1.37 -36.42 -34.23
C LYS A 122 2.88 -36.67 -34.21
N LEU A 123 3.49 -36.77 -33.03
CA LEU A 123 4.94 -37.00 -32.89
C LEU A 123 5.37 -38.42 -33.22
N THR A 124 4.48 -39.40 -33.05
CA THR A 124 4.73 -40.79 -33.42
C THR A 124 4.30 -41.11 -34.85
N GLU A 125 3.73 -40.15 -35.58
CA GLU A 125 3.17 -40.33 -36.93
C GLU A 125 2.10 -41.45 -36.99
N ILE A 126 1.35 -41.61 -35.90
CA ILE A 126 0.31 -42.63 -35.73
C ILE A 126 -1.03 -41.93 -35.60
N ALA A 127 -2.08 -42.44 -36.24
CA ALA A 127 -3.43 -41.90 -36.04
C ALA A 127 -3.81 -41.95 -34.55
N PRO A 128 -4.52 -40.95 -33.98
CA PRO A 128 -4.98 -41.00 -32.60
C PRO A 128 -5.83 -42.26 -32.31
N SER A 129 -6.52 -42.77 -33.33
CA SER A 129 -7.29 -44.02 -33.34
C SER A 129 -6.43 -45.30 -33.32
N SER A 130 -5.11 -45.20 -33.43
CA SER A 130 -4.17 -46.32 -33.47
C SER A 130 -3.09 -46.27 -32.38
N LEU A 131 -3.17 -45.32 -31.44
CA LEU A 131 -2.26 -45.26 -30.29
C LEU A 131 -2.24 -46.57 -29.49
N SER A 132 -1.04 -47.05 -29.18
CA SER A 132 -0.84 -48.24 -28.34
C SER A 132 -1.24 -47.98 -26.89
N THR A 133 -1.48 -49.05 -26.12
CA THR A 133 -1.82 -48.98 -24.69
C THR A 133 -0.78 -48.19 -23.88
N GLN A 134 0.50 -48.29 -24.24
CA GLN A 134 1.59 -47.55 -23.57
C GLN A 134 1.47 -46.03 -23.76
N HIS A 135 1.11 -45.57 -24.97
CA HIS A 135 0.91 -44.14 -25.24
C HIS A 135 -0.31 -43.60 -24.49
N LEU A 136 -1.40 -44.36 -24.47
CA LEU A 136 -2.60 -43.99 -23.70
C LEU A 136 -2.29 -43.94 -22.20
N ALA A 137 -1.51 -44.88 -21.68
CA ALA A 137 -1.12 -44.91 -20.28
C ALA A 137 -0.21 -43.72 -19.89
N LEU A 138 0.72 -43.31 -20.76
CA LEU A 138 1.55 -42.10 -20.55
C LEU A 138 0.68 -40.83 -20.40
N SER A 139 -0.24 -40.59 -21.35
CA SER A 139 -1.18 -39.46 -21.27
C SER A 139 -2.07 -39.55 -20.02
N THR A 140 -2.49 -40.76 -19.65
CA THR A 140 -3.35 -40.99 -18.48
C THR A 140 -2.62 -40.64 -17.19
N VAL A 141 -1.40 -41.13 -16.98
CA VAL A 141 -0.63 -40.88 -15.75
C VAL A 141 -0.34 -39.39 -15.58
N LEU A 142 0.04 -38.68 -16.65
CA LEU A 142 0.25 -37.23 -16.59
C LEU A 142 -1.05 -36.47 -16.29
N THR A 143 -2.18 -36.92 -16.85
CA THR A 143 -3.48 -36.30 -16.54
C THR A 143 -3.90 -36.58 -15.09
N VAL A 144 -3.66 -37.78 -14.58
CA VAL A 144 -3.89 -38.14 -13.18
C VAL A 144 -2.99 -37.31 -12.26
N ALA A 145 -1.72 -37.08 -12.61
CA ALA A 145 -0.85 -36.19 -11.87
C ALA A 145 -1.37 -34.74 -11.88
N PHE A 146 -1.84 -34.23 -13.02
CA PHE A 146 -2.52 -32.92 -13.07
C PHE A 146 -3.73 -32.86 -12.13
N ILE A 147 -4.58 -33.90 -12.14
CA ILE A 147 -5.77 -34.01 -11.28
C ILE A 147 -5.40 -34.14 -9.79
N LEU A 148 -4.20 -34.60 -9.43
CA LEU A 148 -3.80 -34.75 -8.03
C LEU A 148 -2.93 -33.58 -7.55
N THR A 149 -2.77 -32.54 -8.36
CA THR A 149 -1.91 -31.41 -7.98
C THR A 149 -2.66 -30.51 -7.02
N GLY A 150 -2.39 -30.67 -5.72
CA GLY A 150 -3.13 -29.99 -4.66
C GLY A 150 -3.34 -28.48 -4.82
N SER A 151 -2.34 -27.73 -5.32
CA SER A 151 -2.51 -26.28 -5.57
C SER A 151 -3.44 -25.94 -6.73
N LEU A 152 -3.46 -26.78 -7.78
CA LEU A 152 -4.42 -26.65 -8.87
C LEU A 152 -5.82 -27.01 -8.39
N ASP A 153 -5.95 -28.08 -7.61
CA ASP A 153 -7.22 -28.52 -7.01
C ASP A 153 -7.80 -27.39 -6.13
N TRP A 154 -6.97 -26.80 -5.26
CA TRP A 154 -7.31 -25.62 -4.46
C TRP A 154 -7.75 -24.46 -5.34
N ALA A 155 -7.02 -24.16 -6.43
CA ALA A 155 -7.33 -23.06 -7.33
C ALA A 155 -8.67 -23.27 -8.07
N PHE A 156 -8.99 -24.49 -8.50
CA PHE A 156 -10.29 -24.83 -9.10
C PHE A 156 -11.43 -24.69 -8.08
N MET A 157 -11.20 -25.04 -6.82
CA MET A 157 -12.21 -25.01 -5.76
C MET A 157 -12.27 -23.68 -4.99
N SER A 158 -11.52 -22.66 -5.43
CA SER A 158 -11.37 -21.37 -4.73
C SER A 158 -12.55 -20.40 -4.89
N GLY A 159 -13.43 -20.62 -5.86
CA GLY A 159 -14.46 -19.65 -6.23
C GLY A 159 -13.95 -18.42 -7.00
N MET A 160 -12.69 -18.46 -7.44
CA MET A 160 -12.08 -17.45 -8.30
C MET A 160 -12.13 -17.86 -9.78
N GLU A 161 -11.88 -16.91 -10.67
CA GLU A 161 -11.80 -17.09 -12.12
C GLU A 161 -10.62 -17.95 -12.60
N THR A 162 -9.64 -18.25 -11.72
CA THR A 162 -8.39 -18.95 -12.07
C THR A 162 -8.66 -20.30 -12.76
N GLY A 163 -9.64 -21.07 -12.27
CA GLY A 163 -10.03 -22.34 -12.87
C GLY A 163 -10.60 -22.17 -14.29
N LEU A 164 -11.40 -21.12 -14.52
CA LEU A 164 -11.94 -20.77 -15.83
C LEU A 164 -10.83 -20.37 -16.82
N LEU A 165 -9.81 -19.64 -16.34
CA LEU A 165 -8.62 -19.31 -17.14
C LEU A 165 -7.83 -20.58 -17.51
N ILE A 166 -7.56 -21.49 -16.58
CA ILE A 166 -6.84 -22.74 -16.88
C ILE A 166 -7.63 -23.58 -17.91
N PHE A 167 -8.94 -23.66 -17.76
CA PHE A 167 -9.81 -24.32 -18.74
C PHE A 167 -9.70 -23.68 -20.12
N SER A 168 -9.76 -22.35 -20.23
CA SER A 168 -9.67 -21.66 -21.52
C SER A 168 -8.29 -21.80 -22.18
N ILE A 169 -7.22 -21.85 -21.36
CA ILE A 169 -5.86 -22.13 -21.83
C ILE A 169 -5.78 -23.54 -22.43
N PHE A 170 -6.31 -24.56 -21.74
CA PHE A 170 -6.32 -25.92 -22.30
C PHE A 170 -7.25 -26.07 -23.50
N LEU A 171 -8.35 -25.33 -23.56
CA LEU A 171 -9.21 -25.29 -24.74
C LEU A 171 -8.45 -24.70 -25.94
N THR A 172 -7.73 -23.61 -25.72
CA THR A 172 -6.86 -22.98 -26.73
C THR A 172 -5.76 -23.94 -27.17
N LEU A 173 -5.09 -24.60 -26.21
CA LEU A 173 -4.05 -25.58 -26.49
C LEU A 173 -4.58 -26.79 -27.27
N TYR A 174 -5.79 -27.26 -26.95
CA TYR A 174 -6.45 -28.36 -27.65
C TYR A 174 -6.69 -28.03 -29.12
N PHE A 175 -7.19 -26.83 -29.42
CA PHE A 175 -7.37 -26.38 -30.80
C PHE A 175 -6.03 -26.11 -31.52
N CYS A 176 -5.02 -25.60 -30.82
CA CYS A 176 -3.65 -25.50 -31.34
C CYS A 176 -3.11 -26.87 -31.74
N ALA A 177 -3.29 -27.90 -30.89
CA ALA A 177 -2.85 -29.26 -31.19
C ALA A 177 -3.64 -29.89 -32.35
N ARG A 178 -4.89 -29.48 -32.57
CA ARG A 178 -5.71 -29.86 -33.73
C ARG A 178 -5.42 -29.07 -35.00
N GLU A 179 -4.63 -28.01 -34.92
CA GLU A 179 -4.40 -27.05 -36.00
C GLU A 179 -5.72 -26.44 -36.56
N ASP A 180 -6.75 -26.34 -35.71
CA ASP A 180 -8.06 -25.78 -36.06
C ASP A 180 -8.06 -24.25 -35.87
N ARG A 181 -7.88 -23.52 -36.97
CA ARG A 181 -7.73 -22.04 -36.94
C ARG A 181 -8.91 -21.33 -36.28
N LEU A 182 -10.14 -21.73 -36.58
CA LEU A 182 -11.32 -21.07 -36.02
C LEU A 182 -11.42 -21.35 -34.52
N GLY A 183 -11.23 -22.62 -34.13
CA GLY A 183 -11.20 -23.02 -32.72
C GLY A 183 -10.10 -22.30 -31.93
N ILE A 184 -8.90 -22.14 -32.51
CA ILE A 184 -7.79 -21.39 -31.88
C ILE A 184 -8.21 -19.95 -31.61
N VAL A 185 -8.74 -19.24 -32.61
CA VAL A 185 -9.08 -17.82 -32.48
C VAL A 185 -10.20 -17.62 -31.46
N LEU A 186 -11.26 -18.43 -31.49
CA LEU A 186 -12.37 -18.31 -30.55
C LEU A 186 -11.92 -18.59 -29.11
N ALA A 187 -11.14 -19.65 -28.89
CA ALA A 187 -10.61 -19.97 -27.57
C ALA A 187 -9.56 -18.96 -27.07
N ALA A 188 -8.76 -18.41 -27.99
CA ALA A 188 -7.79 -17.36 -27.71
C ALA A 188 -8.47 -16.04 -27.29
N MET A 189 -9.56 -15.65 -27.96
CA MET A 189 -10.37 -14.49 -27.57
C MET A 189 -11.00 -14.67 -26.19
N LEU A 190 -11.57 -15.86 -25.92
CA LEU A 190 -12.10 -16.19 -24.59
C LEU A 190 -11.03 -16.06 -23.52
N THR A 191 -9.85 -16.64 -23.76
CA THR A 191 -8.71 -16.59 -22.84
C THR A 191 -8.25 -15.15 -22.61
N ALA A 192 -8.17 -14.33 -23.65
CA ALA A 192 -7.76 -12.93 -23.57
C ALA A 192 -8.73 -12.03 -22.78
N ILE A 193 -10.03 -12.34 -22.79
CA ILE A 193 -11.05 -11.55 -22.08
C ILE A 193 -11.16 -11.93 -20.60
N ILE A 194 -10.89 -13.20 -20.24
CA ILE A 194 -11.07 -13.65 -18.85
C ILE A 194 -10.16 -12.88 -17.90
N ARG A 195 -8.89 -12.67 -18.27
CA ARG A 195 -7.87 -12.00 -17.43
C ARG A 195 -6.76 -11.35 -18.27
N PRO A 196 -6.06 -10.33 -17.72
CA PRO A 196 -4.91 -9.70 -18.38
C PRO A 196 -3.79 -10.67 -18.77
N GLU A 197 -3.52 -11.70 -17.96
CA GLU A 197 -2.51 -12.73 -18.25
C GLU A 197 -2.90 -13.62 -19.44
N GLY A 198 -4.19 -13.68 -19.78
CA GLY A 198 -4.71 -14.41 -20.93
C GLY A 198 -4.49 -13.70 -22.26
N LEU A 199 -4.30 -12.38 -22.28
CA LEU A 199 -4.04 -11.61 -23.49
C LEU A 199 -2.80 -12.11 -24.26
N PRO A 200 -1.59 -12.20 -23.65
CA PRO A 200 -0.43 -12.72 -24.36
C PRO A 200 -0.62 -14.17 -24.81
N ILE A 201 -1.36 -14.98 -24.05
CA ILE A 201 -1.68 -16.36 -24.45
C ILE A 201 -2.49 -16.36 -25.74
N GLY A 202 -3.58 -15.59 -25.79
CA GLY A 202 -4.46 -15.48 -26.93
C GLY A 202 -3.75 -14.94 -28.18
N VAL A 203 -2.96 -13.87 -28.03
CA VAL A 203 -2.19 -13.27 -29.14
C VAL A 203 -1.16 -14.26 -29.69
N LEU A 204 -0.41 -14.95 -28.84
CA LEU A 204 0.57 -15.95 -29.27
C LEU A 204 -0.10 -17.17 -29.93
N ALA A 205 -1.28 -17.59 -29.48
CA ALA A 205 -2.10 -18.60 -30.16
C ALA A 205 -2.55 -18.13 -31.55
N GLY A 206 -2.97 -16.87 -31.67
CA GLY A 206 -3.34 -16.24 -32.94
C GLY A 206 -2.17 -16.20 -33.94
N ILE A 207 -0.99 -15.83 -33.45
CA ILE A 207 0.28 -15.88 -34.20
C ILE A 207 0.57 -17.32 -34.64
N TYR A 208 0.43 -18.30 -33.73
CA TYR A 208 0.58 -19.71 -34.07
C TYR A 208 -0.37 -20.14 -35.21
N ALA A 209 -1.65 -19.78 -35.14
CA ALA A 209 -2.64 -20.05 -36.20
C ALA A 209 -2.28 -19.39 -37.55
N ALA A 210 -1.68 -18.19 -37.52
CA ALA A 210 -1.17 -17.52 -38.71
C ALA A 210 0.02 -18.26 -39.36
N THR A 211 0.83 -18.99 -38.59
CA THR A 211 1.97 -19.78 -39.11
C THR A 211 1.59 -21.15 -39.68
N LEU A 212 0.38 -21.65 -39.43
CA LEU A 212 -0.06 -22.96 -39.93
C LEU A 212 -0.06 -23.03 -41.47
N LYS A 213 0.40 -24.14 -42.06
CA LYS A 213 0.49 -24.29 -43.52
C LYS A 213 -0.88 -24.15 -44.20
N THR A 214 -0.94 -23.39 -45.28
CA THR A 214 -2.11 -23.29 -46.18
C THR A 214 -1.82 -24.07 -47.46
N GLU A 215 -2.85 -24.65 -48.08
CA GLU A 215 -2.72 -25.46 -49.30
C GLU A 215 -2.24 -24.63 -50.50
N SER A 216 -2.51 -23.32 -50.51
CA SER A 216 -2.06 -22.38 -51.55
C SER A 216 -1.14 -21.30 -50.99
N PRO A 217 -0.10 -20.88 -51.74
CA PRO A 217 0.70 -19.71 -51.38
C PRO A 217 -0.18 -18.45 -51.41
N LEU A 218 -0.22 -17.73 -50.29
CA LEU A 218 -1.03 -16.52 -50.13
C LEU A 218 -0.26 -15.32 -50.71
N GLY A 219 -0.97 -14.45 -51.44
CA GLY A 219 -0.43 -13.15 -51.83
C GLY A 219 -0.15 -12.25 -50.62
N ARG A 220 0.73 -11.24 -50.78
CA ARG A 220 1.16 -10.34 -49.67
C ARG A 220 -0.02 -9.72 -48.91
N SER A 221 -1.06 -9.26 -49.61
CA SER A 221 -2.28 -8.69 -48.99
C SER A 221 -3.07 -9.72 -48.18
N GLN A 222 -3.20 -10.96 -48.69
CA GLN A 222 -3.91 -12.04 -47.99
C GLN A 222 -3.14 -12.52 -46.76
N SER A 223 -1.80 -12.53 -46.83
CA SER A 223 -0.95 -12.79 -45.67
C SER A 223 -1.16 -11.75 -44.57
N ILE A 224 -1.13 -10.45 -44.90
CA ILE A 224 -1.38 -9.37 -43.93
C ILE A 224 -2.77 -9.49 -43.31
N LYS A 225 -3.82 -9.69 -44.11
CA LYS A 225 -5.19 -9.90 -43.60
C LYS A 225 -5.27 -11.08 -42.64
N ARG A 226 -4.53 -12.16 -42.91
CA ARG A 226 -4.47 -13.35 -42.07
C ARG A 226 -3.83 -13.06 -40.72
N TRP A 227 -2.71 -12.33 -40.70
CA TRP A 227 -2.05 -11.90 -39.47
C TRP A 227 -2.92 -10.95 -38.65
N LEU A 228 -3.58 -9.99 -39.32
CA LEU A 228 -4.53 -9.08 -38.68
C LEU A 228 -5.75 -9.82 -38.11
N LEU A 229 -6.29 -10.81 -38.82
CA LEU A 229 -7.45 -11.56 -38.35
C LEU A 229 -7.09 -12.43 -37.14
N TYR A 230 -6.04 -13.24 -37.24
CA TYR A 230 -5.74 -14.24 -36.21
C TYR A 230 -5.00 -13.65 -35.01
N GLY A 231 -4.08 -12.70 -35.22
CA GLY A 231 -3.40 -12.02 -34.12
C GLY A 231 -4.19 -10.83 -33.57
N GLY A 232 -4.90 -10.10 -34.45
CA GLY A 232 -5.62 -8.89 -34.06
C GLY A 232 -6.92 -9.15 -33.31
N LEU A 233 -7.68 -10.22 -33.61
CA LEU A 233 -8.92 -10.50 -32.87
C LEU A 233 -8.69 -10.81 -31.38
N PRO A 234 -7.77 -11.70 -30.97
CA PRO A 234 -7.44 -11.89 -29.56
C PRO A 234 -6.88 -10.63 -28.89
N LEU A 235 -6.13 -9.81 -29.63
CA LEU A 235 -5.64 -8.52 -29.14
C LEU A 235 -6.80 -7.56 -28.83
N LEU A 236 -7.71 -7.36 -29.78
CA LEU A 236 -8.90 -6.53 -29.59
C LEU A 236 -9.78 -7.05 -28.46
N ALA A 237 -9.90 -8.37 -28.33
CA ALA A 237 -10.63 -9.03 -27.25
C ALA A 237 -10.01 -8.70 -25.88
N GLY A 238 -8.70 -8.85 -25.71
CA GLY A 238 -8.05 -8.52 -24.43
C GLY A 238 -7.98 -7.00 -24.14
N LEU A 239 -8.00 -6.14 -25.17
CA LEU A 239 -8.13 -4.69 -25.01
C LEU A 239 -9.53 -4.25 -24.60
N LEU A 240 -10.54 -5.12 -24.66
CA LEU A 240 -11.90 -4.78 -24.26
C LEU A 240 -12.00 -4.40 -22.79
N GLN A 241 -11.31 -5.11 -21.89
CA GLN A 241 -11.35 -4.82 -20.46
C GLN A 241 -10.78 -3.43 -20.11
N PRO A 242 -9.57 -3.02 -20.53
CA PRO A 242 -9.08 -1.66 -20.25
C PRO A 242 -9.93 -0.58 -20.92
N LEU A 243 -10.52 -0.84 -22.10
CA LEU A 243 -11.43 0.11 -22.75
C LEU A 243 -12.74 0.28 -21.96
N ILE A 244 -13.31 -0.81 -21.43
CA ILE A 244 -14.47 -0.75 -20.54
C ILE A 244 -14.11 -0.02 -19.25
N ASN A 245 -12.96 -0.33 -18.64
CA ASN A 245 -12.49 0.39 -17.46
C ASN A 245 -12.40 1.88 -17.72
N TRP A 246 -11.77 2.30 -18.82
CA TRP A 246 -11.67 3.72 -19.16
C TRP A 246 -13.04 4.37 -19.37
N ALA A 247 -13.96 3.70 -20.07
CA ALA A 247 -15.31 4.21 -20.30
C ALA A 247 -16.15 4.33 -19.01
N VAL A 248 -15.88 3.47 -18.02
CA VAL A 248 -16.70 3.32 -16.81
C VAL A 248 -16.10 4.04 -15.59
N THR A 249 -14.77 4.11 -15.47
CA THR A 249 -14.04 4.67 -14.32
C THR A 249 -13.13 5.84 -14.68
N GLY A 250 -12.90 6.12 -15.97
CA GLY A 250 -11.95 7.13 -16.43
C GLY A 250 -10.47 6.68 -16.45
N SER A 251 -10.16 5.45 -16.02
CA SER A 251 -8.80 4.91 -16.01
C SER A 251 -8.69 3.61 -16.83
N LEU A 252 -7.61 3.48 -17.62
CA LEU A 252 -7.29 2.25 -18.33
C LEU A 252 -6.82 1.13 -17.37
N SER A 253 -6.21 1.51 -16.25
CA SER A 253 -5.64 0.57 -15.28
C SER A 253 -6.67 0.16 -14.25
N ALA A 254 -6.89 -1.15 -14.09
CA ALA A 254 -7.72 -1.68 -13.03
C ALA A 254 -7.13 -1.32 -11.65
N THR A 255 -7.98 -0.88 -10.73
CA THR A 255 -7.64 -0.54 -9.34
C THR A 255 -6.86 -1.65 -8.61
N GLY A 256 -7.19 -2.92 -8.87
CA GLY A 256 -6.44 -4.05 -8.33
C GLY A 256 -4.98 -4.15 -8.79
N LEU A 257 -4.68 -3.71 -10.02
CA LEU A 257 -3.30 -3.60 -10.51
C LEU A 257 -2.58 -2.42 -9.84
N GLN A 258 -3.26 -1.28 -9.70
CA GLN A 258 -2.70 -0.08 -9.06
C GLN A 258 -2.31 -0.35 -7.60
N ALA A 259 -3.17 -1.05 -6.86
CA ALA A 259 -2.95 -1.35 -5.45
C ALA A 259 -1.83 -2.37 -5.18
N LYS A 260 -1.40 -3.16 -6.18
CA LYS A 260 -0.51 -4.34 -5.98
C LYS A 260 0.75 -4.37 -6.84
N SER A 261 0.84 -3.55 -7.91
CA SER A 261 2.02 -3.56 -8.79
C SER A 261 3.16 -2.66 -8.30
N TYR A 262 4.40 -3.11 -8.48
CA TYR A 262 5.61 -2.31 -8.19
C TYR A 262 5.69 -1.02 -9.02
N PHE A 263 5.02 -0.97 -10.18
CA PHE A 263 4.98 0.22 -11.05
C PHE A 263 4.15 1.37 -10.47
N TYR A 264 3.39 1.10 -9.40
CA TYR A 264 2.60 2.09 -8.68
C TYR A 264 3.18 2.38 -7.28
N ASN A 265 4.41 1.95 -7.00
CA ASN A 265 5.09 2.30 -5.75
C ASN A 265 5.30 3.81 -5.66
N VAL A 266 5.20 4.35 -4.44
CA VAL A 266 5.42 5.76 -4.13
C VAL A 266 6.51 5.86 -3.05
N PRO A 267 7.61 6.59 -3.30
CA PRO A 267 7.99 7.21 -4.57
C PRO A 267 8.22 6.18 -5.67
N PHE A 268 7.92 6.57 -6.92
CA PHE A 268 8.21 5.72 -8.07
C PHE A 268 9.70 5.77 -8.40
N ASP A 269 10.36 4.62 -8.33
CA ASP A 269 11.73 4.42 -8.80
C ASP A 269 11.74 3.28 -9.82
N LEU A 270 12.03 3.61 -11.08
CA LEU A 270 12.06 2.64 -12.17
C LEU A 270 13.09 1.53 -11.94
N SER A 271 14.23 1.84 -11.32
CA SER A 271 15.27 0.86 -11.02
C SER A 271 14.81 -0.14 -9.97
N VAL A 272 14.07 0.33 -8.95
CA VAL A 272 13.44 -0.52 -7.94
C VAL A 272 12.32 -1.36 -8.56
N ALA A 273 11.45 -0.77 -9.37
CA ALA A 273 10.37 -1.50 -10.04
C ALA A 273 10.90 -2.64 -10.94
N ILE A 274 11.94 -2.38 -11.73
CA ILE A 274 12.58 -3.39 -12.60
C ILE A 274 13.28 -4.46 -11.75
N SER A 275 14.08 -4.07 -10.75
CA SER A 275 14.84 -5.02 -9.93
C SER A 275 13.92 -5.93 -9.09
N GLN A 276 12.86 -5.38 -8.50
CA GLN A 276 11.85 -6.15 -7.76
C GLN A 276 11.04 -7.06 -8.68
N THR A 277 10.67 -6.59 -9.88
CA THR A 277 10.01 -7.43 -10.89
C THR A 277 10.91 -8.59 -11.32
N LEU A 278 12.19 -8.33 -11.60
CA LEU A 278 13.15 -9.37 -11.97
C LEU A 278 13.38 -10.36 -10.83
N THR A 279 13.52 -9.87 -9.60
CA THR A 279 13.68 -10.73 -8.41
C THR A 279 12.44 -11.58 -8.20
N THR A 280 11.24 -11.02 -8.33
CA THR A 280 9.97 -11.75 -8.21
C THR A 280 9.82 -12.79 -9.34
N PHE A 281 10.26 -12.45 -10.55
CA PHE A 281 10.29 -13.38 -11.69
C PHE A 281 11.24 -14.56 -11.42
N LEU A 282 12.49 -14.30 -11.05
CA LEU A 282 13.47 -15.34 -10.75
C LEU A 282 13.03 -16.21 -9.56
N LYS A 283 12.49 -15.59 -8.50
CA LYS A 283 11.87 -16.30 -7.37
C LYS A 283 10.69 -17.16 -7.80
N SER A 284 9.86 -16.71 -8.73
CA SER A 284 8.73 -17.51 -9.25
C SER A 284 9.22 -18.77 -9.96
N TRP A 285 10.25 -18.68 -10.78
CA TRP A 285 10.86 -19.85 -11.42
C TRP A 285 11.61 -20.75 -10.43
N ALA A 286 12.24 -20.17 -9.41
CA ALA A 286 12.82 -20.93 -8.31
C ALA A 286 11.74 -21.70 -7.52
N HIS A 287 10.61 -21.07 -7.17
CA HIS A 287 9.48 -21.70 -6.49
C HIS A 287 8.80 -22.80 -7.31
N LEU A 288 8.82 -22.73 -8.65
CA LEU A 288 8.39 -23.87 -9.46
C LEU A 288 9.27 -25.10 -9.20
N MET A 289 10.59 -24.91 -9.03
CA MET A 289 11.52 -26.01 -8.70
C MET A 289 11.44 -26.44 -7.24
N TRP A 290 11.50 -25.46 -6.35
CA TRP A 290 11.69 -25.62 -4.92
C TRP A 290 11.09 -24.43 -4.19
N ASP A 291 10.07 -24.69 -3.39
CA ASP A 291 9.50 -23.72 -2.46
C ASP A 291 10.13 -23.91 -1.08
N ALA A 292 11.00 -22.99 -0.66
CA ALA A 292 11.63 -23.03 0.65
C ALA A 292 10.68 -22.63 1.79
N SER A 293 9.53 -22.02 1.46
CA SER A 293 8.50 -21.63 2.43
C SER A 293 7.50 -22.75 2.75
N GLN A 294 7.61 -23.88 2.06
CA GLN A 294 6.79 -25.07 2.25
C GLN A 294 7.70 -26.30 2.47
N PRO A 295 7.20 -27.38 3.07
CA PRO A 295 7.95 -28.63 3.13
C PRO A 295 8.40 -29.07 1.74
N THR A 296 9.65 -29.50 1.62
CA THR A 296 10.36 -29.74 0.34
C THR A 296 9.65 -30.71 -0.62
N LEU A 297 8.82 -31.62 -0.08
CA LEU A 297 8.02 -32.58 -0.83
C LEU A 297 6.69 -32.05 -1.37
N THR A 298 6.27 -30.83 -1.03
CA THR A 298 5.04 -30.19 -1.56
C THR A 298 5.32 -29.27 -2.76
N SER A 299 6.58 -29.13 -3.20
CA SER A 299 6.96 -28.34 -4.37
C SER A 299 6.46 -28.97 -5.68
N HIS A 300 5.95 -28.14 -6.59
CA HIS A 300 5.07 -28.55 -7.69
C HIS A 300 5.75 -29.17 -8.93
N ALA A 301 7.07 -28.99 -9.14
CA ALA A 301 7.66 -29.30 -10.45
C ALA A 301 9.12 -29.79 -10.49
N ILE A 302 9.66 -30.36 -9.40
CA ILE A 302 11.05 -30.87 -9.35
C ILE A 302 11.39 -31.72 -10.60
N LEU A 303 10.47 -32.57 -11.05
CA LEU A 303 10.66 -33.44 -12.21
C LEU A 303 10.01 -32.92 -13.50
N LEU A 304 9.00 -32.06 -13.41
CA LEU A 304 8.29 -31.51 -14.57
C LEU A 304 9.11 -30.43 -15.28
N LEU A 305 9.80 -29.56 -14.53
CA LEU A 305 10.56 -28.45 -15.11
C LEU A 305 11.78 -28.92 -15.91
N PRO A 306 12.62 -29.87 -15.45
CA PRO A 306 13.72 -30.40 -16.26
C PRO A 306 13.23 -31.03 -17.58
N LEU A 307 12.09 -31.74 -17.56
CA LEU A 307 11.46 -32.27 -18.78
C LEU A 307 10.99 -31.13 -19.71
N GLY A 308 10.51 -30.02 -19.14
CA GLY A 308 10.21 -28.79 -19.87
C GLY A 308 11.44 -28.16 -20.54
N ILE A 309 12.60 -28.14 -19.87
CA ILE A 309 13.85 -27.62 -20.44
C ILE A 309 14.30 -28.50 -21.62
N VAL A 310 14.27 -29.82 -21.47
CA VAL A 310 14.56 -30.77 -22.57
C VAL A 310 13.63 -30.51 -23.76
N THR A 311 12.35 -30.26 -23.48
CA THR A 311 11.33 -29.94 -24.48
C THR A 311 11.62 -28.62 -25.20
N LEU A 312 12.05 -27.59 -24.48
CA LEU A 312 12.40 -26.29 -25.03
C LEU A 312 13.57 -26.38 -26.01
N ILE A 313 14.65 -27.09 -25.64
CA ILE A 313 15.83 -27.28 -26.49
C ILE A 313 15.42 -27.93 -27.82
N ASN A 314 14.68 -29.03 -27.74
CA ASN A 314 14.26 -29.77 -28.94
C ASN A 314 13.23 -29.00 -29.78
N GLY A 315 12.28 -28.32 -29.12
CA GLY A 315 11.30 -27.47 -29.77
C GLY A 315 11.94 -26.30 -30.52
N SER A 316 13.01 -25.73 -29.97
CA SER A 316 13.82 -24.66 -30.59
C SER A 316 14.51 -25.15 -31.85
N VAL A 317 15.19 -26.31 -31.78
CA VAL A 317 15.82 -26.94 -32.95
C VAL A 317 14.77 -27.22 -34.05
N GLN A 318 13.60 -27.75 -33.67
CA GLN A 318 12.52 -28.02 -34.61
C GLN A 318 11.96 -26.74 -35.24
N SER A 319 11.74 -25.70 -34.43
CA SER A 319 11.22 -24.40 -34.90
C SER A 319 12.16 -23.72 -35.90
N ILE A 320 13.48 -23.79 -35.64
CA ILE A 320 14.50 -23.28 -36.57
C ILE A 320 14.47 -24.07 -37.87
N ARG A 321 14.43 -25.41 -37.78
CA ARG A 321 14.40 -26.30 -38.95
C ARG A 321 13.15 -26.12 -39.80
N GLU A 322 11.99 -25.96 -39.18
CA GLU A 322 10.70 -25.87 -39.85
C GLU A 322 10.29 -24.42 -40.18
N ARG A 323 11.07 -23.41 -39.75
CA ARG A 323 10.80 -21.97 -39.89
C ARG A 323 9.37 -21.57 -39.45
N ARG A 324 8.88 -22.21 -38.39
CA ARG A 324 7.54 -21.96 -37.83
C ARG A 324 7.55 -22.10 -36.32
N LEU A 325 6.62 -21.41 -35.65
CA LEU A 325 6.42 -21.55 -34.22
C LEU A 325 5.90 -22.96 -33.90
N THR A 326 6.60 -23.69 -33.03
CA THR A 326 6.20 -25.04 -32.61
C THR A 326 5.38 -24.97 -31.32
N LEU A 327 4.55 -25.99 -31.08
CA LEU A 327 3.72 -26.08 -29.86
C LEU A 327 4.55 -26.01 -28.55
N PRO A 328 5.73 -26.67 -28.44
CA PRO A 328 6.61 -26.52 -27.28
C PRO A 328 7.01 -25.07 -26.99
N ILE A 329 7.42 -24.31 -28.02
CA ILE A 329 7.85 -22.93 -27.86
C ILE A 329 6.66 -22.05 -27.50
N LEU A 330 5.49 -22.30 -28.10
CA LEU A 330 4.26 -21.59 -27.76
C LEU A 330 3.93 -21.74 -26.28
N ILE A 331 3.97 -22.96 -25.74
CA ILE A 331 3.69 -23.22 -24.32
C ILE A 331 4.73 -22.53 -23.41
N VAL A 332 6.02 -22.59 -23.75
CA VAL A 332 7.06 -21.92 -22.95
C VAL A 332 6.90 -20.39 -23.01
N ALA A 333 6.58 -19.84 -24.18
CA ALA A 333 6.29 -18.41 -24.32
C ALA A 333 5.08 -17.99 -23.48
N TRP A 334 4.02 -18.80 -23.43
CA TRP A 334 2.88 -18.57 -22.53
C TRP A 334 3.30 -18.55 -21.07
N MET A 335 4.09 -19.53 -20.62
CA MET A 335 4.60 -19.56 -19.24
C MET A 335 5.44 -18.34 -18.90
N LEU A 336 6.34 -17.91 -19.80
CA LEU A 336 7.15 -16.71 -19.62
C LEU A 336 6.30 -15.44 -19.52
N CYS A 337 5.26 -15.31 -20.35
CA CYS A 337 4.36 -14.17 -20.30
C CYS A 337 3.52 -14.14 -19.01
N VAL A 338 2.92 -15.28 -18.62
CA VAL A 338 2.13 -15.37 -17.39
C VAL A 338 2.98 -15.06 -16.16
N THR A 339 4.15 -15.69 -16.04
CA THR A 339 5.07 -15.43 -14.92
C THR A 339 5.66 -14.03 -14.95
N GLY A 340 5.92 -13.47 -16.14
CA GLY A 340 6.40 -12.09 -16.32
C GLY A 340 5.39 -11.04 -15.88
N ILE A 341 4.10 -11.21 -16.25
CA ILE A 341 3.03 -10.30 -15.80
C ILE A 341 2.81 -10.45 -14.30
N ALA A 342 2.70 -11.68 -13.79
CA ALA A 342 2.53 -11.93 -12.36
C ALA A 342 3.69 -11.35 -11.53
N ALA A 343 4.92 -11.38 -12.06
CA ALA A 343 6.10 -10.84 -11.38
C ALA A 343 6.07 -9.32 -11.17
N THR A 344 5.17 -8.60 -11.85
CA THR A 344 4.99 -7.15 -11.64
C THR A 344 4.25 -6.83 -10.33
N LEU A 345 3.69 -7.85 -9.66
CA LEU A 345 2.88 -7.74 -8.45
C LEU A 345 3.70 -8.06 -7.20
N GLU A 346 3.55 -7.25 -6.15
CA GLU A 346 4.13 -7.55 -4.83
C GLU A 346 3.46 -8.76 -4.15
N THR A 347 2.20 -9.00 -4.49
CA THR A 347 1.38 -10.09 -3.95
C THR A 347 1.47 -11.36 -4.80
N ALA A 348 2.49 -11.50 -5.66
CA ALA A 348 2.58 -12.60 -6.64
C ALA A 348 2.55 -13.99 -5.99
N PHE A 349 3.03 -14.13 -4.75
CA PHE A 349 3.10 -15.40 -4.02
C PHE A 349 1.95 -15.60 -3.01
N TRP A 350 1.04 -14.64 -2.89
CA TRP A 350 -0.06 -14.75 -1.94
C TRP A 350 -1.05 -15.83 -2.36
N GLN A 351 -1.82 -16.35 -1.40
CA GLN A 351 -2.94 -17.26 -1.63
C GLN A 351 -2.53 -18.48 -2.47
N MET A 352 -1.55 -19.25 -1.98
CA MET A 352 -1.03 -20.46 -2.63
C MET A 352 -0.47 -20.23 -4.05
N GLY A 353 0.09 -19.04 -4.31
CA GLY A 353 0.65 -18.71 -5.61
C GLY A 353 -0.39 -18.77 -6.74
N ARG A 354 -1.59 -18.23 -6.49
CA ARG A 354 -2.71 -18.29 -7.46
C ARG A 354 -2.35 -17.76 -8.86
N TYR A 355 -1.43 -16.80 -8.94
CA TYR A 355 -0.97 -16.20 -10.20
C TYR A 355 -0.03 -17.12 -10.99
N GLN A 356 0.62 -18.09 -10.33
CA GLN A 356 1.49 -19.08 -10.98
C GLN A 356 0.74 -20.32 -11.47
N GLN A 357 -0.49 -20.56 -11.02
CA GLN A 357 -1.27 -21.78 -11.31
C GLN A 357 -1.41 -22.07 -12.82
N PRO A 358 -1.68 -21.09 -13.71
CA PRO A 358 -1.72 -21.36 -15.14
C PRO A 358 -0.38 -21.85 -15.71
N ALA A 359 0.75 -21.36 -15.18
CA ALA A 359 2.07 -21.82 -15.59
C ALA A 359 2.36 -23.24 -15.08
N ILE A 360 1.92 -23.59 -13.86
CA ILE A 360 2.00 -24.95 -13.31
C ILE A 360 1.21 -25.93 -14.19
N ALA A 361 -0.01 -25.58 -14.59
CA ALA A 361 -0.83 -26.41 -15.48
C ALA A 361 -0.15 -26.70 -16.83
N LEU A 362 0.58 -25.73 -17.38
CA LEU A 362 1.30 -25.85 -18.66
C LEU A 362 2.55 -26.74 -18.60
N LEU A 363 3.05 -27.10 -17.41
CA LEU A 363 4.16 -28.02 -17.26
C LEU A 363 3.81 -29.45 -17.67
N TYR A 364 2.55 -29.87 -17.52
CA TYR A 364 2.10 -31.22 -17.88
C TYR A 364 2.23 -31.57 -19.37
N PRO A 365 1.75 -30.72 -20.32
CA PRO A 365 1.98 -30.96 -21.74
C PRO A 365 3.46 -30.86 -22.13
N LEU A 366 4.26 -30.03 -21.44
CA LEU A 366 5.72 -30.01 -21.65
C LEU A 366 6.40 -31.30 -21.15
N ALA A 367 5.98 -31.84 -20.01
CA ALA A 367 6.52 -33.07 -19.46
C ALA A 367 6.31 -34.26 -20.41
N LEU A 368 5.15 -34.34 -21.07
CA LEU A 368 4.90 -35.34 -22.12
C LEU A 368 5.94 -35.26 -23.23
N LEU A 369 6.18 -34.07 -23.76
CA LEU A 369 7.11 -33.84 -24.86
C LEU A 369 8.54 -34.24 -24.48
N GLY A 370 8.95 -33.95 -23.24
CA GLY A 370 10.24 -34.34 -22.69
C GLY A 370 10.38 -35.86 -22.56
N LEU A 371 9.36 -36.53 -22.02
CA LEU A 371 9.32 -37.99 -21.89
C LEU A 371 9.37 -38.68 -23.25
N LEU A 372 8.66 -38.16 -24.26
CA LEU A 372 8.71 -38.68 -25.63
C LEU A 372 10.10 -38.56 -26.28
N HIS A 373 10.91 -37.59 -25.85
CA HIS A 373 12.30 -37.45 -26.29
C HIS A 373 13.27 -38.48 -25.69
N LEU A 374 12.96 -39.04 -24.52
CA LEU A 374 13.78 -40.06 -23.88
C LEU A 374 13.84 -41.41 -24.64
N ARG A 375 13.15 -41.57 -25.78
CA ARG A 375 13.15 -42.83 -26.58
C ARG A 375 14.53 -43.22 -27.10
N ASN A 376 15.43 -42.25 -27.24
CA ASN A 376 16.75 -42.45 -27.83
C ASN A 376 17.83 -42.91 -26.82
N LEU A 377 17.47 -43.12 -25.55
CA LEU A 377 18.40 -43.54 -24.48
C LEU A 377 18.53 -45.07 -24.39
N ARG A 378 19.58 -45.57 -23.71
CA ARG A 378 19.89 -47.02 -23.57
C ARG A 378 18.78 -47.83 -22.88
N HIS A 379 18.02 -47.23 -21.94
CA HIS A 379 16.91 -47.87 -21.20
C HIS A 379 15.64 -46.99 -21.19
N PRO A 380 15.03 -46.75 -22.37
CA PRO A 380 14.09 -45.65 -22.54
C PRO A 380 12.74 -45.93 -21.85
N LEU A 381 12.28 -47.18 -21.82
CA LEU A 381 11.01 -47.56 -21.21
C LEU A 381 11.06 -47.51 -19.67
N GLN A 382 12.08 -48.12 -19.05
CA GLN A 382 12.24 -48.15 -17.59
C GLN A 382 12.42 -46.75 -17.02
N LEU A 383 13.24 -45.91 -17.68
CA LEU A 383 13.45 -44.53 -17.27
C LEU A 383 12.16 -43.71 -17.34
N ARG A 384 11.38 -43.84 -18.43
CA ARG A 384 10.09 -43.14 -18.58
C ARG A 384 9.10 -43.49 -17.47
N TRP A 385 8.91 -44.79 -17.20
CA TRP A 385 7.99 -45.24 -16.16
C TRP A 385 8.50 -44.91 -14.76
N GLY A 386 9.82 -44.94 -14.53
CA GLY A 386 10.43 -44.47 -13.30
C GLY A 386 10.18 -42.98 -13.05
N VAL A 387 10.43 -42.12 -14.04
CA VAL A 387 10.17 -40.67 -13.95
C VAL A 387 8.68 -40.38 -13.74
N LEU A 388 7.78 -41.05 -14.47
CA LEU A 388 6.34 -40.93 -14.26
C LEU A 388 5.91 -41.38 -12.86
N GLY A 389 6.46 -42.49 -12.38
CA GLY A 389 6.19 -43.00 -11.04
C GLY A 389 6.62 -42.00 -9.97
N LEU A 390 7.78 -41.35 -10.15
CA LEU A 390 8.26 -40.30 -9.26
C LEU A 390 7.40 -39.03 -9.34
N ILE A 391 6.98 -38.60 -10.53
CA ILE A 391 6.04 -37.47 -10.70
C ILE A 391 4.74 -37.76 -9.95
N LEU A 392 4.16 -38.95 -10.16
CA LEU A 392 2.92 -39.33 -9.50
C LEU A 392 3.09 -39.44 -7.98
N LEU A 393 4.18 -40.04 -7.51
CA LEU A 393 4.50 -40.13 -6.08
C LEU A 393 4.63 -38.75 -5.44
N GLN A 394 5.41 -37.85 -6.06
CA GLN A 394 5.56 -36.47 -5.62
C GLN A 394 4.21 -35.76 -5.56
N THR A 395 3.40 -35.91 -6.61
CA THR A 395 2.08 -35.29 -6.69
C THR A 395 1.15 -35.77 -5.58
N VAL A 396 1.10 -37.09 -5.33
CA VAL A 396 0.26 -37.67 -4.26
C VAL A 396 0.71 -37.19 -2.88
N ILE A 397 2.03 -37.15 -2.62
CA ILE A 397 2.56 -36.63 -1.35
C ILE A 397 2.19 -35.16 -1.19
N ALA A 398 2.30 -34.36 -2.25
CA ALA A 398 1.94 -32.95 -2.25
C ALA A 398 0.43 -32.71 -2.11
N ALA A 399 -0.43 -33.60 -2.64
CA ALA A 399 -1.88 -33.43 -2.64
C ALA A 399 -2.50 -33.42 -1.23
N VAL A 400 -1.97 -34.25 -0.33
CA VAL A 400 -2.57 -34.50 0.99
C VAL A 400 -2.63 -33.22 1.85
N PRO A 401 -1.54 -32.44 2.02
CA PRO A 401 -1.60 -31.18 2.76
C PRO A 401 -2.57 -30.14 2.19
N TYR A 402 -2.79 -30.09 0.87
CA TYR A 402 -3.64 -29.06 0.25
C TYR A 402 -5.12 -29.18 0.61
N VAL A 403 -5.61 -30.38 0.92
CA VAL A 403 -6.98 -30.54 1.45
C VAL A 403 -7.09 -29.87 2.81
N GLN A 404 -6.08 -30.01 3.66
CA GLN A 404 -6.01 -29.34 4.95
C GLN A 404 -5.85 -27.83 4.77
N TYR A 405 -4.94 -27.38 3.90
CA TYR A 405 -4.78 -25.96 3.61
C TYR A 405 -6.08 -25.33 3.11
N TYR A 406 -6.79 -26.00 2.20
CA TYR A 406 -8.11 -25.58 1.74
C TYR A 406 -9.10 -25.47 2.91
N ARG A 407 -9.18 -26.50 3.75
CA ARG A 407 -10.04 -26.54 4.93
C ARG A 407 -9.75 -25.37 5.88
N ASP A 408 -8.49 -25.05 6.13
CA ASP A 408 -8.10 -23.97 7.05
C ASP A 408 -8.43 -22.58 6.48
N ASN A 409 -8.25 -22.38 5.17
CA ASN A 409 -8.71 -21.17 4.49
C ASN A 409 -10.24 -21.01 4.56
N VAL A 410 -11.00 -22.10 4.36
CA VAL A 410 -12.47 -22.07 4.52
C VAL A 410 -12.86 -21.77 5.97
N HIS A 411 -12.17 -22.40 6.92
CA HIS A 411 -12.41 -22.18 8.35
C HIS A 411 -12.18 -20.72 8.72
N GLU A 412 -11.08 -20.10 8.29
CA GLU A 412 -10.79 -18.69 8.59
C GLU A 412 -11.93 -17.75 8.15
N VAL A 413 -12.40 -17.90 6.91
CA VAL A 413 -13.52 -17.09 6.40
C VAL A 413 -14.81 -17.38 7.19
N ALA A 414 -15.09 -18.65 7.49
CA ALA A 414 -16.29 -19.07 8.20
C ALA A 414 -16.31 -18.69 9.69
N SER A 415 -15.15 -18.68 10.36
CA SER A 415 -15.03 -18.45 11.80
C SER A 415 -14.71 -17.00 12.17
N SER A 416 -14.17 -16.22 11.23
CA SER A 416 -13.74 -14.84 11.46
C SER A 416 -14.54 -13.84 10.61
N GLN A 417 -14.40 -13.89 9.28
CA GLN A 417 -14.95 -12.87 8.37
C GLN A 417 -16.49 -12.88 8.28
N ILE A 418 -17.11 -14.05 8.15
CA ILE A 418 -18.58 -14.16 8.09
C ILE A 418 -19.22 -13.71 9.41
N PRO A 419 -18.76 -14.18 10.60
CA PRO A 419 -19.25 -13.67 11.88
C PRO A 419 -19.06 -12.16 12.04
N MET A 420 -17.94 -11.60 11.59
CA MET A 420 -17.71 -10.15 11.60
C MET A 420 -18.72 -9.41 10.71
N ALA A 421 -18.95 -9.89 9.49
CA ALA A 421 -19.93 -9.30 8.58
C ALA A 421 -21.36 -9.37 9.15
N ASN A 422 -21.73 -10.50 9.76
CA ASN A 422 -23.02 -10.66 10.44
C ASN A 422 -23.13 -9.72 11.64
N TYR A 423 -22.09 -9.61 12.47
CA TYR A 423 -22.08 -8.68 13.60
C TYR A 423 -22.27 -7.24 13.14
N VAL A 424 -21.54 -6.81 12.10
CA VAL A 424 -21.69 -5.46 11.53
C VAL A 424 -23.11 -5.24 11.03
N ARG A 425 -23.67 -6.18 10.25
CA ARG A 425 -25.07 -6.11 9.79
C ARG A 425 -26.06 -5.89 10.93
N ASP A 426 -25.86 -6.61 12.04
CA ASP A 426 -26.85 -6.71 13.12
C ASP A 426 -26.66 -5.66 14.23
N ASN A 427 -25.46 -5.06 14.37
CA ASN A 427 -25.11 -4.16 15.48
C ASN A 427 -24.66 -2.75 15.05
N VAL A 428 -24.28 -2.55 13.78
CA VAL A 428 -23.90 -1.23 13.26
C VAL A 428 -25.14 -0.55 12.64
N PRO A 429 -25.34 0.77 12.80
CA PRO A 429 -26.47 1.47 12.19
C PRO A 429 -26.46 1.33 10.67
N ALA A 430 -27.61 0.97 10.07
CA ALA A 430 -27.72 0.67 8.64
C ALA A 430 -27.31 1.82 7.68
N THR A 431 -27.30 3.07 8.17
CA THR A 431 -26.87 4.26 7.39
C THR A 431 -25.36 4.53 7.50
N ALA A 432 -24.66 3.82 8.37
CA ALA A 432 -23.24 4.05 8.62
C ALA A 432 -22.38 3.51 7.47
N VAL A 433 -21.26 4.20 7.22
CA VAL A 433 -20.24 3.72 6.29
C VAL A 433 -19.19 2.92 7.05
N VAL A 434 -18.85 1.73 6.52
CA VAL A 434 -17.87 0.83 7.15
C VAL A 434 -16.59 0.80 6.32
N GLY A 435 -15.48 1.26 6.89
CA GLY A 435 -14.15 1.15 6.32
C GLY A 435 -13.62 -0.27 6.47
N VAL A 436 -13.16 -0.88 5.39
CA VAL A 436 -12.74 -2.28 5.38
C VAL A 436 -11.45 -2.46 4.59
N HIS A 437 -10.64 -3.43 5.02
CA HIS A 437 -9.46 -3.88 4.29
C HIS A 437 -9.84 -5.05 3.38
N ASP A 438 -10.38 -6.12 3.97
CA ASP A 438 -10.95 -7.25 3.25
C ASP A 438 -12.42 -6.96 2.97
N ILE A 439 -12.67 -6.67 1.70
CA ILE A 439 -13.85 -5.95 1.22
C ILE A 439 -14.94 -6.90 0.72
N GLY A 440 -14.60 -8.15 0.39
CA GLY A 440 -15.49 -9.11 -0.25
C GLY A 440 -16.66 -9.52 0.63
N VAL A 441 -16.40 -10.29 1.69
CA VAL A 441 -17.40 -10.82 2.61
C VAL A 441 -18.14 -9.69 3.30
N MET A 442 -17.40 -8.67 3.76
CA MET A 442 -17.96 -7.51 4.44
C MET A 442 -18.99 -6.79 3.60
N ARG A 443 -18.72 -6.54 2.31
CA ARG A 443 -19.71 -5.90 1.45
C ARG A 443 -20.86 -6.84 1.10
N TYR A 444 -20.57 -8.10 0.77
CA TYR A 444 -21.56 -9.03 0.24
C TYR A 444 -22.60 -9.44 1.29
N LEU A 445 -22.16 -9.74 2.51
CA LEU A 445 -23.03 -10.22 3.61
C LEU A 445 -23.33 -9.15 4.67
N GLY A 446 -22.44 -8.16 4.84
CA GLY A 446 -22.54 -7.18 5.92
C GLY A 446 -23.60 -6.09 5.72
N GLY A 447 -24.14 -5.94 4.51
CA GLY A 447 -25.32 -5.09 4.25
C GLY A 447 -25.11 -3.58 4.31
N HIS A 448 -23.87 -3.11 4.49
CA HIS A 448 -23.53 -1.68 4.60
C HIS A 448 -22.83 -1.16 3.34
N THR A 449 -22.85 0.17 3.16
CA THR A 449 -21.94 0.84 2.23
C THR A 449 -20.52 0.73 2.79
N THR A 450 -19.60 0.24 1.98
CA THR A 450 -18.22 0.01 2.41
C THR A 450 -17.25 0.96 1.75
N TYR A 451 -16.32 1.50 2.53
CA TYR A 451 -15.12 2.15 2.02
C TYR A 451 -13.97 1.14 2.01
N ASP A 452 -13.45 0.80 0.84
CA ASP A 452 -12.28 -0.06 0.69
C ASP A 452 -10.99 0.73 0.88
N VAL A 453 -10.29 0.48 1.99
CA VAL A 453 -9.06 1.18 2.37
C VAL A 453 -7.89 0.84 1.45
N VAL A 454 -7.88 -0.36 0.87
CA VAL A 454 -6.88 -0.77 -0.15
C VAL A 454 -7.19 -0.12 -1.49
N GLY A 455 -8.47 0.14 -1.75
CA GLY A 455 -8.97 0.88 -2.91
C GLY A 455 -9.22 0.04 -4.15
N LEU A 456 -9.50 -1.26 -4.00
CA LEU A 456 -9.97 -2.10 -5.11
C LEU A 456 -11.33 -1.62 -5.62
N THR A 457 -12.20 -1.17 -4.71
CA THR A 457 -13.61 -0.85 -4.98
C THR A 457 -14.03 0.57 -4.58
N THR A 458 -13.08 1.39 -4.08
CA THR A 458 -13.25 2.83 -3.84
C THR A 458 -12.36 3.62 -4.80
N PRO A 459 -12.90 4.55 -5.61
CA PRO A 459 -12.11 5.40 -6.49
C PRO A 459 -11.04 6.21 -5.73
N GLY A 460 -9.84 6.37 -6.30
CA GLY A 460 -8.74 7.14 -5.71
C GLY A 460 -7.99 6.48 -4.55
N ALA A 461 -8.66 5.62 -3.78
CA ALA A 461 -8.10 4.97 -2.58
C ALA A 461 -6.86 4.10 -2.89
N ALA A 462 -6.77 3.44 -4.05
CA ALA A 462 -5.60 2.62 -4.40
C ALA A 462 -4.32 3.45 -4.51
N GLN A 463 -4.40 4.67 -5.03
CA GLN A 463 -3.26 5.57 -5.13
C GLN A 463 -2.84 6.07 -3.73
N ALA A 464 -3.82 6.40 -2.88
CA ALA A 464 -3.59 6.78 -1.50
C ALA A 464 -2.95 5.64 -0.67
N TRP A 465 -3.43 4.40 -0.84
CA TRP A 465 -2.87 3.19 -0.23
C TRP A 465 -1.40 2.97 -0.63
N ARG A 466 -1.03 3.33 -1.87
CA ARG A 466 0.36 3.26 -2.32
C ARG A 466 1.24 4.35 -1.73
N GLY A 467 0.69 5.53 -1.46
CA GLY A 467 1.41 6.64 -0.82
C GLY A 467 1.77 6.40 0.65
N GLY A 468 1.07 5.48 1.34
CA GLY A 468 1.29 5.15 2.75
C GLY A 468 0.16 5.57 3.69
N PRO A 469 0.35 5.44 5.01
CA PRO A 469 -0.67 5.74 6.00
C PRO A 469 -1.13 7.20 5.99
N GLY A 470 -0.22 8.16 5.79
CA GLY A 470 -0.58 9.59 5.76
C GLY A 470 -1.51 9.92 4.59
N THR A 471 -1.15 9.50 3.37
CA THR A 471 -2.00 9.70 2.19
C THR A 471 -3.33 8.93 2.28
N THR A 472 -3.31 7.74 2.89
CA THR A 472 -4.52 6.94 3.12
C THR A 472 -5.47 7.65 4.09
N TYR A 473 -4.94 8.22 5.18
CA TYR A 473 -5.71 8.97 6.15
C TYR A 473 -6.33 10.23 5.55
N GLU A 474 -5.55 11.04 4.81
CA GLU A 474 -6.08 12.25 4.18
C GLU A 474 -7.15 11.93 3.13
N GLN A 475 -6.98 10.85 2.36
CA GLN A 475 -8.05 10.38 1.48
C GLN A 475 -9.30 10.02 2.27
N LEU A 476 -9.20 9.19 3.33
CA LEU A 476 -10.34 8.79 4.16
C LEU A 476 -11.07 9.99 4.78
N ARG A 477 -10.32 10.94 5.31
CA ARG A 477 -10.82 12.14 6.00
C ARG A 477 -11.62 13.05 5.07
N HIS A 478 -11.20 13.16 3.82
CA HIS A 478 -11.79 14.07 2.82
C HIS A 478 -12.80 13.39 1.88
N ASP A 479 -12.94 12.06 1.94
CA ASP A 479 -13.89 11.33 1.11
C ASP A 479 -15.35 11.53 1.57
N THR A 480 -16.26 11.51 0.60
CA THR A 480 -17.71 11.48 0.86
C THR A 480 -18.15 10.22 1.61
N LEU A 481 -17.41 9.12 1.49
CA LEU A 481 -17.60 7.86 2.18
C LEU A 481 -16.72 7.75 3.43
N ARG A 482 -16.40 8.86 4.09
CA ARG A 482 -15.62 8.84 5.34
C ARG A 482 -16.25 7.85 6.35
N PRO A 483 -15.52 6.80 6.78
CA PRO A 483 -16.10 5.74 7.60
C PRO A 483 -16.54 6.19 9.00
N ASP A 484 -17.66 5.68 9.46
CA ASP A 484 -18.13 5.79 10.85
C ASP A 484 -17.61 4.63 11.72
N TYR A 485 -17.36 3.48 11.08
CA TYR A 485 -16.84 2.27 11.70
C TYR A 485 -15.76 1.67 10.80
N PHE A 486 -14.86 0.88 11.39
CA PHE A 486 -13.88 0.08 10.67
C PHE A 486 -14.06 -1.39 11.00
N ALA A 487 -14.05 -2.27 10.00
CA ALA A 487 -13.98 -3.72 10.16
C ALA A 487 -12.73 -4.22 9.44
N ILE A 488 -11.65 -4.39 10.21
CA ILE A 488 -10.29 -4.54 9.69
C ILE A 488 -9.46 -5.44 10.60
N TYR A 489 -8.31 -5.87 10.09
CA TYR A 489 -7.22 -6.39 10.91
C TYR A 489 -6.16 -5.29 11.08
N PRO A 490 -5.83 -4.90 12.32
CA PRO A 490 -5.04 -3.70 12.59
C PRO A 490 -3.56 -3.86 12.22
N ASP A 491 -3.05 -5.09 12.16
CA ASP A 491 -1.65 -5.40 11.89
C ASP A 491 -1.27 -5.44 10.39
N ALA A 492 -2.20 -5.11 9.48
CA ALA A 492 -1.90 -5.14 8.05
C ALA A 492 -1.23 -3.88 7.51
N ARG A 493 -0.03 -4.08 6.97
CA ARG A 493 0.72 -3.09 6.16
C ARG A 493 0.79 -1.73 6.87
N SER A 494 0.03 -0.73 6.43
CA SER A 494 0.01 0.62 6.99
C SER A 494 -1.06 0.84 8.06
N LEU A 495 -1.98 -0.11 8.26
CA LEU A 495 -3.05 0.00 9.27
C LEU A 495 -2.52 -0.01 10.70
N THR A 496 -1.31 -0.50 10.93
CA THR A 496 -0.64 -0.44 12.24
C THR A 496 -0.39 1.00 12.70
N TYR A 497 -0.27 1.95 11.76
CA TYR A 497 -0.22 3.37 12.11
C TYR A 497 -1.55 3.88 12.64
N PHE A 498 -2.66 3.41 12.08
CA PHE A 498 -4.01 3.81 12.48
C PHE A 498 -4.36 3.26 13.87
N GLU A 499 -3.94 2.02 14.17
CA GLU A 499 -4.04 1.43 15.52
C GLU A 499 -3.27 2.25 16.56
N GLY A 500 -2.15 2.86 16.17
CA GLY A 500 -1.39 3.78 17.02
C GLY A 500 -2.01 5.16 17.23
N THR A 501 -3.20 5.43 16.69
CA THR A 501 -3.88 6.74 16.79
C THR A 501 -5.22 6.63 17.52
N GLY A 502 -5.80 7.78 17.87
CA GLY A 502 -7.16 7.85 18.41
C GLY A 502 -8.27 7.48 17.41
N LEU A 503 -7.97 7.23 16.11
CA LEU A 503 -9.02 6.97 15.11
C LEU A 503 -9.78 5.66 15.41
N PHE A 504 -9.06 4.61 15.82
CA PHE A 504 -9.65 3.34 16.25
C PHE A 504 -10.00 3.39 17.75
N HIS A 505 -10.82 4.38 18.13
CA HIS A 505 -11.08 4.76 19.51
C HIS A 505 -11.67 3.63 20.36
N GLU A 506 -12.76 3.02 19.90
CA GLU A 506 -13.49 2.00 20.66
C GLU A 506 -13.59 0.71 19.84
N GLN A 507 -12.93 -0.35 20.30
CA GLN A 507 -13.11 -1.69 19.77
C GLN A 507 -14.41 -2.28 20.30
N ILE A 508 -15.42 -2.40 19.42
CA ILE A 508 -16.75 -2.89 19.79
C ILE A 508 -16.92 -4.40 19.60
N ALA A 509 -16.09 -5.02 18.76
CA ALA A 509 -16.05 -6.48 18.58
C ALA A 509 -14.67 -6.97 18.13
N SER A 510 -14.40 -8.24 18.40
CA SER A 510 -13.19 -8.95 17.99
C SER A 510 -13.53 -10.37 17.55
N PHE A 511 -12.88 -10.81 16.49
CA PHE A 511 -13.06 -12.09 15.83
C PHE A 511 -11.69 -12.76 15.72
N PRO A 512 -11.49 -13.90 16.42
CA PRO A 512 -10.19 -14.55 16.42
C PRO A 512 -9.87 -15.13 15.04
N SER A 513 -8.59 -15.09 14.71
CA SER A 513 -8.04 -15.68 13.50
C SER A 513 -7.18 -16.89 13.86
N VAL A 514 -7.10 -17.88 12.97
CA VAL A 514 -6.25 -19.05 13.15
C VAL A 514 -5.10 -18.99 12.16
N LEU A 515 -3.89 -18.68 12.65
CA LEU A 515 -2.67 -18.68 11.84
C LEU A 515 -1.75 -19.87 12.20
N PRO A 516 -1.67 -20.90 11.34
CA PRO A 516 -0.71 -21.99 11.50
C PRO A 516 0.75 -21.49 11.38
N GLN A 517 1.68 -22.10 12.13
CA GLN A 517 3.10 -21.68 12.13
C GLN A 517 3.87 -22.03 10.85
N TRP A 518 3.37 -22.97 10.04
CA TRP A 518 4.18 -23.65 9.00
C TRP A 518 3.75 -23.35 7.57
N TYR A 519 2.62 -22.65 7.36
CA TYR A 519 2.13 -22.28 6.04
C TYR A 519 1.14 -21.11 6.14
N ASN A 520 0.93 -20.42 5.02
CA ASN A 520 0.05 -19.26 4.95
C ASN A 520 -1.44 -19.67 4.87
N VAL A 521 -2.29 -19.03 5.67
CA VAL A 521 -3.75 -19.06 5.55
C VAL A 521 -4.20 -17.68 5.11
N ALA A 522 -4.92 -17.59 3.99
CA ALA A 522 -5.36 -16.33 3.42
C ALA A 522 -6.26 -15.58 4.41
N SER A 523 -6.02 -14.28 4.56
CA SER A 523 -6.75 -13.38 5.45
C SER A 523 -6.66 -13.71 6.94
N ALA A 524 -5.81 -14.66 7.34
CA ALA A 524 -5.54 -14.93 8.74
C ALA A 524 -4.44 -14.01 9.29
N THR A 525 -4.57 -13.60 10.55
CA THR A 525 -3.67 -12.65 11.23
C THR A 525 -3.34 -13.12 12.66
N TRP A 526 -2.32 -12.52 13.27
CA TRP A 526 -1.95 -12.85 14.65
C TRP A 526 -2.84 -12.14 15.68
N THR A 527 -3.33 -10.96 15.32
CA THR A 527 -4.16 -10.11 16.20
C THR A 527 -5.65 -10.46 16.13
N GLY A 528 -6.09 -11.09 15.04
CA GLY A 528 -7.50 -11.27 14.73
C GLY A 528 -8.06 -10.13 13.87
N GLN A 529 -9.37 -10.14 13.69
CA GLN A 529 -10.11 -9.09 12.99
C GLN A 529 -11.03 -8.38 13.98
N HIS A 530 -11.19 -7.08 13.83
CA HIS A 530 -11.82 -6.24 14.85
C HIS A 530 -12.76 -5.23 14.19
N VAL A 531 -13.81 -4.87 14.93
CA VAL A 531 -14.69 -3.78 14.57
C VAL A 531 -14.47 -2.62 15.52
N TYR A 532 -14.14 -1.46 14.96
CA TYR A 532 -13.90 -0.22 15.69
C TYR A 532 -14.96 0.82 15.34
N ARG A 533 -15.33 1.64 16.32
CA ARG A 533 -16.01 2.90 16.08
C ARG A 533 -14.97 3.98 15.79
N ALA A 534 -15.14 4.71 14.69
CA ALA A 534 -14.21 5.75 14.27
C ALA A 534 -14.38 7.03 15.10
N GLU A 535 -13.27 7.66 15.48
CA GLU A 535 -13.26 8.97 16.15
C GLU A 535 -12.51 10.02 15.34
N TRP A 536 -13.25 11.01 14.83
CA TRP A 536 -12.74 12.02 13.90
C TRP A 536 -12.50 13.40 14.54
N SER A 537 -12.77 13.59 15.84
CA SER A 537 -12.60 14.89 16.49
C SER A 537 -11.18 15.45 16.40
N ALA A 538 -10.14 14.62 16.46
CA ALA A 538 -8.76 15.08 16.29
C ALA A 538 -8.48 15.65 14.87
N ALA A 539 -9.24 15.21 13.87
CA ALA A 539 -9.09 15.65 12.48
C ALA A 539 -9.57 17.09 12.25
N THR A 540 -10.45 17.64 13.10
CA THR A 540 -10.91 19.02 12.94
C THR A 540 -9.82 20.03 13.28
N TRP A 541 -8.97 19.69 14.24
CA TRP A 541 -7.87 20.54 14.72
C TRP A 541 -6.69 20.59 13.76
N ALA A 542 -6.60 19.64 12.83
CA ALA A 542 -5.54 19.64 11.83
C ALA A 542 -5.64 20.79 10.81
N ARG A 543 -6.77 21.51 10.68
CA ARG A 543 -6.95 22.52 9.62
C ARG A 543 -6.40 23.91 9.92
N VAL A 544 -6.01 24.18 11.16
CA VAL A 544 -5.56 25.52 11.59
C VAL A 544 -4.27 25.42 12.40
N PRO A 545 -3.47 26.50 12.45
CA PRO A 545 -2.38 26.62 13.41
C PRO A 545 -2.92 26.55 14.85
N LEU A 546 -2.26 25.78 15.72
CA LEU A 546 -2.66 25.63 17.13
C LEU A 546 -1.57 26.08 18.11
N GLN A 547 -0.33 26.23 17.65
CA GLN A 547 0.76 26.66 18.52
C GLN A 547 0.56 28.11 18.96
N LEU A 548 0.79 28.39 20.25
CA LEU A 548 0.56 29.72 20.82
C LEU A 548 1.28 30.83 20.03
N SER A 549 2.56 30.63 19.74
CA SER A 549 3.38 31.58 18.97
C SER A 549 2.87 31.78 17.56
N SER A 550 2.43 30.71 16.87
CA SER A 550 1.85 30.80 15.53
C SER A 550 0.54 31.57 15.53
N VAL A 551 -0.37 31.25 16.46
CA VAL A 551 -1.68 31.91 16.56
C VAL A 551 -1.51 33.40 16.82
N GLN A 552 -0.60 33.76 17.72
CA GLN A 552 -0.25 35.17 17.98
C GLN A 552 0.33 35.85 16.72
N ALA A 553 1.24 35.19 16.00
CA ALA A 553 1.84 35.73 14.79
C ALA A 553 0.83 35.93 13.64
N THR A 554 -0.26 35.17 13.61
CA THR A 554 -1.33 35.31 12.60
C THR A 554 -2.33 36.43 12.90
N ASN A 555 -2.23 37.08 14.06
CA ASN A 555 -3.21 38.10 14.45
C ASN A 555 -3.22 39.29 13.47
N GLY A 556 -4.40 39.62 12.94
CA GLY A 556 -4.57 40.68 11.94
C GLY A 556 -4.20 40.27 10.50
N LEU A 557 -3.72 39.04 10.27
CA LEU A 557 -3.42 38.53 8.93
C LEU A 557 -4.58 37.67 8.39
N ALA A 558 -4.75 37.65 7.07
CA ALA A 558 -5.74 36.82 6.40
C ALA A 558 -5.07 35.57 5.81
N LEU A 559 -5.66 34.39 6.03
CA LEU A 559 -5.25 33.16 5.33
C LEU A 559 -5.56 33.33 3.83
N VAL A 560 -4.53 33.30 2.99
CA VAL A 560 -4.68 33.42 1.53
C VAL A 560 -4.66 32.07 0.84
N ASP A 561 -3.94 31.10 1.40
CA ASP A 561 -3.85 29.75 0.85
C ASP A 561 -3.37 28.73 1.90
N MET A 562 -3.57 27.44 1.63
CA MET A 562 -3.11 26.33 2.47
C MET A 562 -2.80 25.09 1.62
N VAL A 563 -1.75 24.36 2.00
CA VAL A 563 -1.44 23.03 1.46
C VAL A 563 -1.51 22.00 2.59
N ASN A 564 -2.39 21.02 2.46
CA ASN A 564 -2.44 19.82 3.28
C ASN A 564 -1.53 18.74 2.66
N VAL A 565 -0.44 18.42 3.34
CA VAL A 565 0.56 17.47 2.84
C VAL A 565 0.00 16.06 2.89
N ALA A 566 0.36 15.21 1.92
CA ALA A 566 -0.20 13.87 1.74
C ALA A 566 -1.67 13.81 1.27
N TRP A 567 -2.41 14.93 1.21
CA TRP A 567 -3.69 14.95 0.51
C TRP A 567 -3.47 15.10 -1.01
N LEU A 568 -3.54 13.98 -1.73
CA LEU A 568 -3.16 13.91 -3.16
C LEU A 568 -3.89 14.92 -4.06
N SER A 569 -5.15 15.25 -3.76
CA SER A 569 -5.91 16.24 -4.52
C SER A 569 -5.39 17.66 -4.30
N ASP A 570 -4.99 18.00 -3.06
CA ASP A 570 -4.42 19.30 -2.72
C ASP A 570 -3.02 19.46 -3.28
N GLU A 571 -2.21 18.39 -3.17
CA GLU A 571 -0.88 18.36 -3.75
C GLU A 571 -0.92 18.59 -5.26
N ALA A 572 -1.90 17.97 -5.95
CA ALA A 572 -2.09 18.21 -7.37
C ALA A 572 -2.54 19.65 -7.67
N ALA A 573 -3.44 20.23 -6.84
CA ALA A 573 -3.91 21.60 -7.01
C ALA A 573 -2.78 22.64 -6.87
N HIS A 574 -1.79 22.36 -6.02
CA HIS A 574 -0.66 23.25 -5.74
C HIS A 574 0.63 22.91 -6.51
N GLN A 575 0.55 22.03 -7.52
CA GLN A 575 1.73 21.52 -8.25
C GLN A 575 2.85 21.04 -7.32
N TYR A 576 2.46 20.41 -6.21
CA TYR A 576 3.35 20.00 -5.15
C TYR A 576 4.31 18.91 -5.64
N GLN A 577 5.60 19.21 -5.57
CA GLN A 577 6.68 18.30 -5.92
C GLN A 577 7.56 18.07 -4.71
N TRP A 578 8.03 16.85 -4.51
CA TRP A 578 8.79 16.50 -3.32
C TRP A 578 9.93 15.53 -3.64
N GLN A 579 10.93 15.56 -2.78
CA GLN A 579 12.11 14.71 -2.84
C GLN A 579 12.11 13.76 -1.65
N ALA A 580 11.95 12.47 -1.95
CA ALA A 580 11.94 11.42 -0.94
C ALA A 580 13.30 11.27 -0.25
N VAL A 581 13.28 10.87 1.01
CA VAL A 581 14.44 10.31 1.69
C VAL A 581 14.55 8.83 1.30
N LYS A 582 15.75 8.33 1.00
CA LYS A 582 15.96 6.90 0.83
C LYS A 582 15.95 6.21 2.20
N ARG A 583 14.79 5.75 2.63
CA ARG A 583 14.56 5.03 3.89
C ARG A 583 13.58 3.88 3.68
N ASP A 584 13.71 2.83 4.47
CA ASP A 584 12.71 1.77 4.55
C ASP A 584 11.40 2.30 5.15
N GLY A 585 10.27 1.82 4.66
CA GLY A 585 8.94 2.20 5.14
C GLY A 585 8.11 2.93 4.08
N PHE A 586 7.19 3.78 4.53
CA PHE A 586 6.26 4.52 3.67
C PHE A 586 6.77 5.93 3.37
N ALA A 587 6.35 6.48 2.23
CA ALA A 587 6.65 7.86 1.85
C ALA A 587 5.84 8.91 2.64
N SER A 588 4.77 8.47 3.30
CA SER A 588 3.92 9.27 4.17
C SER A 588 3.69 8.58 5.51
N GLU A 589 3.44 9.37 6.55
CA GLU A 589 3.12 8.91 7.90
C GLU A 589 1.79 9.50 8.37
N LEU A 590 1.09 8.73 9.22
CA LEU A 590 -0.04 9.22 10.00
C LEU A 590 0.44 9.43 11.43
N ARG A 591 0.17 10.61 12.01
CA ARG A 591 0.52 10.93 13.40
C ARG A 591 -0.66 11.55 14.12
N ASP A 592 -0.82 11.16 15.38
CA ASP A 592 -1.73 11.75 16.35
C ASP A 592 -0.90 12.20 17.55
N MET A 593 -0.68 13.51 17.66
CA MET A 593 0.24 14.08 18.63
C MET A 593 -0.34 15.36 19.26
N ARG A 594 0.23 15.73 20.41
CA ARG A 594 -0.09 16.99 21.11
C ARG A 594 0.97 18.05 20.84
N TYR A 595 0.58 19.31 20.93
CA TYR A 595 1.52 20.43 20.82
C TYR A 595 2.37 20.59 22.07
N ILE A 596 3.59 21.11 21.89
CA ILE A 596 4.47 21.55 22.98
C ILE A 596 3.79 22.68 23.77
N ALA A 597 3.28 23.68 23.05
CA ALA A 597 2.52 24.79 23.59
C ALA A 597 1.33 25.09 22.68
N CYS A 598 0.14 25.14 23.26
CA CYS A 598 -1.13 25.27 22.56
C CYS A 598 -1.80 26.59 22.94
N ALA A 599 -2.39 27.28 21.96
CA ALA A 599 -3.08 28.55 22.18
C ALA A 599 -4.41 28.39 22.95
N PHE A 600 -4.98 27.19 22.95
CA PHE A 600 -6.27 26.88 23.57
C PHE A 600 -6.07 26.20 24.94
N SER A 601 -7.01 26.37 25.87
CA SER A 601 -6.89 25.81 27.22
C SER A 601 -6.77 24.29 27.20
N ALA A 602 -5.89 23.73 28.05
CA ALA A 602 -5.61 22.29 28.12
C ALA A 602 -6.84 21.43 28.47
N GLU A 603 -7.89 22.03 29.05
CA GLU A 603 -9.18 21.40 29.33
C GLU A 603 -10.04 21.14 28.06
N ASN A 604 -9.72 21.79 26.94
CA ASN A 604 -10.33 21.50 25.65
C ASN A 604 -9.53 20.39 24.94
N ALA A 605 -10.23 19.44 24.32
CA ALA A 605 -9.63 18.37 23.50
C ALA A 605 -8.76 18.87 22.31
N GLY A 606 -8.69 20.19 22.07
CA GLY A 606 -8.08 20.82 20.89
C GLY A 606 -6.58 21.05 20.89
N CYS A 607 -5.83 20.52 21.86
CA CYS A 607 -4.36 20.63 21.86
C CYS A 607 -3.64 19.42 21.26
N GLY A 608 -4.40 18.51 20.65
CA GLY A 608 -3.89 17.44 19.78
C GLY A 608 -4.45 17.57 18.37
N ALA A 609 -3.69 17.09 17.40
CA ALA A 609 -4.13 16.98 16.02
C ALA A 609 -3.68 15.63 15.45
N MET A 610 -4.55 15.05 14.64
CA MET A 610 -4.27 13.86 13.84
C MET A 610 -4.18 14.29 12.38
N ASP A 611 -3.07 13.96 11.73
CA ASP A 611 -2.75 14.50 10.41
C ASP A 611 -1.86 13.52 9.63
N GLY A 612 -2.02 13.52 8.30
CA GLY A 612 -1.14 12.84 7.36
C GLY A 612 -0.01 13.76 6.90
N GLY A 613 1.20 13.22 6.75
CA GLY A 613 2.35 14.00 6.33
C GLY A 613 3.34 13.17 5.53
N ARG A 614 4.39 13.80 4.99
CA ARG A 614 5.43 13.12 4.20
C ARG A 614 6.77 13.06 4.92
N ILE A 615 7.66 12.17 4.48
CA ILE A 615 9.06 12.12 4.94
C ILE A 615 9.97 12.63 3.81
N LEU A 616 10.50 13.84 3.96
CA LEU A 616 11.08 14.60 2.84
C LEU A 616 12.51 15.06 3.09
N ARG A 617 13.24 15.25 1.98
CA ARG A 617 14.48 16.04 1.92
C ARG A 617 14.25 17.45 1.39
N GLY A 618 13.21 17.61 0.61
CA GLY A 618 12.80 18.89 0.06
C GLY A 618 11.45 18.80 -0.64
N GLU A 619 10.86 19.96 -0.85
CA GLU A 619 9.56 20.14 -1.47
C GLU A 619 9.49 21.46 -2.26
N SER A 620 8.55 21.55 -3.19
CA SER A 620 8.20 22.80 -3.86
C SER A 620 6.71 22.82 -4.18
N MET A 621 6.11 24.00 -4.11
CA MET A 621 4.67 24.19 -4.27
C MET A 621 4.38 25.56 -4.90
N GLN A 622 3.26 25.67 -5.59
CA GLN A 622 2.75 26.90 -6.16
C GLN A 622 1.55 27.37 -5.33
N ILE A 623 1.62 28.60 -4.86
CA ILE A 623 0.70 29.17 -3.86
C ILE A 623 0.07 30.43 -4.39
N THR A 624 -1.23 30.60 -4.11
CA THR A 624 -1.98 31.82 -4.39
C THR A 624 -1.59 32.92 -3.43
N THR A 625 -1.17 34.06 -3.95
CA THR A 625 -0.70 35.20 -3.16
C THR A 625 -1.29 36.52 -3.64
N GLN A 626 -1.09 37.58 -2.86
CA GLN A 626 -1.39 38.96 -3.20
C GLN A 626 -0.06 39.69 -3.44
N PRO A 627 0.16 40.28 -4.64
CA PRO A 627 1.38 41.00 -4.95
C PRO A 627 1.69 42.12 -3.94
N ASN A 628 2.98 42.36 -3.69
CA ASN A 628 3.52 43.46 -2.88
C ASN A 628 3.01 43.51 -1.43
N LYS A 629 2.58 42.36 -0.88
CA LYS A 629 2.24 42.23 0.54
C LYS A 629 3.16 41.22 1.21
N PRO A 630 3.61 41.47 2.45
CA PRO A 630 4.38 40.48 3.19
C PRO A 630 3.53 39.23 3.42
N LEU A 631 4.21 38.09 3.54
CA LEU A 631 3.58 36.80 3.74
C LEU A 631 4.19 36.09 4.95
N LEU A 632 3.34 35.62 5.85
CA LEU A 632 3.73 34.73 6.94
C LEU A 632 3.43 33.29 6.52
N TRP A 633 4.47 32.46 6.46
CA TRP A 633 4.34 31.04 6.18
C TRP A 633 4.51 30.24 7.46
N ILE A 634 3.49 29.45 7.82
CA ILE A 634 3.52 28.54 8.97
C ILE A 634 3.56 27.09 8.48
N MET A 635 4.44 26.29 9.07
CA MET A 635 4.69 24.89 8.71
C MET A 635 4.49 24.01 9.93
N ARG A 636 3.51 23.09 9.89
CA ARG A 636 3.40 22.01 10.90
C ARG A 636 4.35 20.88 10.55
N VAL A 637 5.19 20.51 11.50
CA VAL A 637 6.17 19.44 11.35
C VAL A 637 6.15 18.49 12.54
N HIS A 638 6.59 17.25 12.32
CA HIS A 638 7.07 16.38 13.40
C HIS A 638 8.59 16.58 13.56
N PRO A 639 9.06 17.24 14.64
CA PRO A 639 10.48 17.46 14.93
C PRO A 639 11.20 16.18 15.40
N LEU A 640 11.27 15.14 14.55
CA LEU A 640 11.92 13.87 14.91
C LEU A 640 13.43 14.02 15.13
N GLU A 641 14.08 14.83 14.30
CA GLU A 641 15.50 15.16 14.40
C GLU A 641 15.73 16.65 14.15
N ALA A 642 16.91 17.14 14.55
CA ALA A 642 17.25 18.54 14.33
C ALA A 642 17.70 18.75 12.88
N VAL A 643 17.05 19.67 12.18
CA VAL A 643 17.32 19.99 10.77
C VAL A 643 17.22 21.48 10.52
N GLU A 644 18.09 21.98 9.66
CA GLU A 644 18.03 23.34 9.13
C GLU A 644 17.38 23.29 7.75
N LEU A 645 16.49 24.23 7.48
CA LEU A 645 15.77 24.32 6.23
C LEU A 645 16.26 25.55 5.48
N GLU A 646 16.39 25.44 4.17
CA GLU A 646 16.60 26.58 3.26
C GLU A 646 15.28 26.84 2.53
N VAL A 647 14.70 28.02 2.79
CA VAL A 647 13.46 28.48 2.14
C VAL A 647 13.82 29.35 0.95
N ARG A 648 13.27 29.02 -0.22
CA ARG A 648 13.35 29.85 -1.42
C ARG A 648 11.97 30.27 -1.90
N VAL A 649 11.91 31.49 -2.40
CA VAL A 649 10.75 32.08 -3.07
C VAL A 649 11.20 32.53 -4.45
N ASN A 650 10.57 32.00 -5.50
CA ASN A 650 10.98 32.23 -6.89
C ASN A 650 12.51 32.01 -7.10
N ASP A 651 13.01 30.88 -6.58
CA ASP A 651 14.42 30.44 -6.61
C ASP A 651 15.44 31.27 -5.82
N GLN A 652 15.00 32.35 -5.15
CA GLN A 652 15.83 33.18 -4.27
C GLN A 652 15.69 32.74 -2.82
N ILE A 653 16.79 32.63 -2.08
CA ILE A 653 16.77 32.26 -0.66
C ILE A 653 16.24 33.43 0.17
N VAL A 654 15.29 33.14 1.07
CA VAL A 654 14.59 34.15 1.88
C VAL A 654 14.64 33.87 3.38
N ALA A 655 14.74 32.61 3.81
CA ALA A 655 14.79 32.28 5.22
C ALA A 655 15.53 30.96 5.48
N TYR A 656 15.98 30.77 6.72
CA TYR A 656 16.58 29.52 7.18
C TYR A 656 15.96 28.99 8.48
N PRO A 657 14.72 28.48 8.44
CA PRO A 657 14.06 27.95 9.63
C PRO A 657 14.82 26.76 10.23
N HIS A 658 14.80 26.65 11.54
CA HIS A 658 15.42 25.57 12.30
C HIS A 658 14.37 24.70 12.98
N ILE A 659 14.36 23.41 12.69
CA ILE A 659 13.59 22.42 13.44
C ILE A 659 14.54 21.80 14.46
N PHE A 660 14.26 21.95 15.74
CA PHE A 660 15.00 21.26 16.81
C PHE A 660 14.44 19.87 17.04
N ALA A 661 15.21 18.94 17.63
CA ALA A 661 14.72 17.59 17.92
C ALA A 661 13.79 17.57 19.16
N GLN A 662 12.57 17.09 19.00
CA GLN A 662 11.55 16.90 20.05
C GLN A 662 10.49 15.88 19.60
N ALA A 663 10.87 14.60 19.51
CA ALA A 663 9.98 13.57 18.99
C ALA A 663 8.69 13.40 19.82
N GLY A 664 7.56 13.11 19.15
CA GLY A 664 6.28 12.79 19.79
C GLY A 664 5.38 14.01 20.05
N GLN A 665 5.76 15.20 19.58
CA GLN A 665 4.97 16.42 19.72
C GLN A 665 4.90 17.17 18.38
N TRP A 666 3.86 17.97 18.20
CA TRP A 666 3.77 18.90 17.08
C TRP A 666 4.63 20.15 17.33
N LEU A 667 5.28 20.62 16.27
CA LEU A 667 5.93 21.92 16.21
C LEU A 667 5.41 22.67 14.99
N GLU A 668 5.07 23.94 15.18
CA GLU A 668 4.85 24.87 14.08
C GLU A 668 6.04 25.81 13.95
N VAL A 669 6.57 25.92 12.74
CA VAL A 669 7.69 26.80 12.41
C VAL A 669 7.19 27.88 11.48
N ALA A 670 7.48 29.14 11.80
CA ALA A 670 7.06 30.30 11.04
C ALA A 670 8.23 30.92 10.27
N ALA A 671 7.96 31.42 9.06
CA ALA A 671 8.91 32.18 8.25
C ALA A 671 8.21 33.43 7.67
N MET A 672 8.80 34.60 7.90
CA MET A 672 8.33 35.86 7.30
C MET A 672 8.97 36.05 5.93
N ILE A 673 8.15 36.29 4.92
CA ILE A 673 8.54 36.51 3.53
C ILE A 673 8.29 37.98 3.19
N PRO A 674 9.34 38.77 2.89
CA PRO A 674 9.17 40.18 2.56
C PRO A 674 8.32 40.38 1.30
N ALA A 675 7.55 41.47 1.28
CA ALA A 675 6.67 41.84 0.16
C ALA A 675 7.39 41.90 -1.20
N SER A 676 8.68 42.22 -1.21
CA SER A 676 9.51 42.29 -2.42
C SER A 676 9.67 40.96 -3.15
N PHE A 677 9.48 39.82 -2.47
CA PHE A 677 9.55 38.49 -3.08
C PHE A 677 8.21 38.01 -3.64
N ILE A 678 7.10 38.68 -3.28
CA ILE A 678 5.75 38.35 -3.72
C ILE A 678 5.33 39.31 -4.84
N THR A 679 5.72 39.00 -6.08
CA THR A 679 5.53 39.89 -7.24
C THR A 679 4.26 39.60 -8.04
N GLY A 680 3.64 38.44 -7.83
CA GLY A 680 2.46 37.98 -8.57
C GLY A 680 1.35 37.44 -7.68
N ASP A 681 0.26 37.04 -8.32
CA ASP A 681 -0.88 36.36 -7.71
C ASP A 681 -0.66 34.86 -7.50
N GLN A 682 0.44 34.35 -8.03
CA GLN A 682 0.96 33.00 -7.85
C GLN A 682 2.45 33.08 -7.54
N THR A 683 2.88 32.45 -6.47
CA THR A 683 4.28 32.46 -6.03
C THR A 683 4.77 31.04 -5.82
N ARG A 684 6.00 30.74 -6.32
CA ARG A 684 6.61 29.43 -6.12
C ARG A 684 7.44 29.42 -4.85
N PHE A 685 7.12 28.50 -3.95
CA PHE A 685 7.88 28.22 -2.74
C PHE A 685 8.63 26.90 -2.89
N SER A 686 9.86 26.85 -2.38
CA SER A 686 10.59 25.59 -2.25
C SER A 686 11.38 25.54 -0.96
N LEU A 687 11.51 24.36 -0.40
CA LEU A 687 12.14 24.13 0.89
C LEU A 687 13.03 22.89 0.80
N THR A 688 14.27 23.00 1.24
CA THR A 688 15.24 21.89 1.21
C THR A 688 16.04 21.86 2.49
N ILE A 689 16.41 20.67 2.98
CA ILE A 689 17.32 20.58 4.13
C ILE A 689 18.68 21.21 3.76
N SER A 690 19.11 22.19 4.55
CA SER A 690 20.43 22.81 4.46
C SER A 690 21.44 21.95 5.23
N GLY A 691 22.42 21.39 4.53
CA GLY A 691 23.39 20.49 5.15
C GLY A 691 22.80 19.13 5.57
N GLY A 692 23.43 18.46 6.54
CA GLY A 692 22.99 17.15 7.05
C GLY A 692 23.47 15.94 6.24
N SER A 693 23.14 14.75 6.74
CA SER A 693 23.55 13.49 6.10
C SER A 693 22.68 13.19 4.87
N ALA A 694 23.08 12.19 4.08
CA ALA A 694 22.25 11.76 2.96
C ALA A 694 20.86 11.21 3.37
N THR A 695 20.71 10.88 4.66
CA THR A 695 19.53 10.25 5.24
C THR A 695 18.71 11.19 6.12
N SER A 696 19.14 12.44 6.30
CA SER A 696 18.38 13.42 7.07
C SER A 696 17.04 13.71 6.42
N ALA A 697 16.01 13.85 7.25
CA ALA A 697 14.61 13.97 6.86
C ALA A 697 13.91 15.02 7.73
N TYR A 698 13.02 15.80 7.12
CA TYR A 698 12.01 16.56 7.85
C TYR A 698 10.62 16.05 7.45
N LEU A 699 9.66 16.19 8.37
CA LEU A 699 8.33 15.59 8.23
C LEU A 699 7.25 16.67 8.26
N PRO A 700 6.90 17.27 7.11
CA PRO A 700 5.82 18.25 7.03
C PRO A 700 4.44 17.59 6.90
N PHE A 701 3.44 18.24 7.51
CA PHE A 701 2.03 17.80 7.54
C PHE A 701 1.08 18.86 6.99
N SER A 702 1.36 20.15 7.20
CA SER A 702 0.53 21.24 6.69
C SER A 702 1.32 22.53 6.52
N HIS A 703 0.94 23.33 5.53
CA HIS A 703 1.47 24.65 5.25
C HIS A 703 0.33 25.67 5.19
N TRP A 704 0.42 26.76 5.94
CA TRP A 704 -0.53 27.88 5.88
C TRP A 704 0.17 29.16 5.47
N PHE A 705 -0.46 29.92 4.58
CA PHE A 705 0.06 31.16 4.04
C PHE A 705 -0.87 32.31 4.40
N PHE A 706 -0.37 33.25 5.21
CA PHE A 706 -1.13 34.41 5.67
C PHE A 706 -0.54 35.69 5.08
N GLN A 707 -1.39 36.63 4.66
CA GLN A 707 -0.96 37.96 4.21
C GLN A 707 -1.80 39.06 4.84
N GLY A 708 -1.17 40.21 5.03
CA GLY A 708 -1.77 41.38 5.66
C GLY A 708 -0.68 42.29 6.21
N ASP A 709 -1.09 43.43 6.75
CA ASP A 709 -0.18 44.30 7.48
C ASP A 709 -0.10 43.79 8.92
N PRO A 710 1.10 43.47 9.42
CA PRO A 710 1.26 43.12 10.83
C PRO A 710 0.70 44.24 11.70
N GLN A 711 -0.07 43.89 12.72
CA GLN A 711 -0.48 44.88 13.72
C GLN A 711 0.77 45.46 14.39
N PRO A 712 0.86 46.79 14.56
CA PRO A 712 1.96 47.38 15.34
C PRO A 712 1.94 46.81 16.76
N ASP A 713 3.11 46.50 17.31
CA ASP A 713 3.25 46.11 18.71
C ASP A 713 3.07 47.38 19.58
N ASP A 714 1.83 47.65 19.97
CA ASP A 714 1.45 48.78 20.84
C ASP A 714 1.78 48.54 22.32
N ALA A 715 2.54 47.49 22.63
CA ALA A 715 2.85 47.14 24.01
C ALA A 715 3.85 48.09 24.67
N ILE A 716 3.74 48.20 25.98
CA ILE A 716 4.59 49.02 26.84
C ILE A 716 6.04 48.51 26.71
N GLN A 717 6.96 49.38 26.30
CA GLN A 717 8.39 49.06 26.30
C GLN A 717 8.93 49.07 27.73
N HIS A 718 9.82 48.12 28.05
CA HIS A 718 10.42 47.99 29.37
C HIS A 718 11.90 48.41 29.32
N PRO A 719 12.22 49.73 29.37
CA PRO A 719 13.58 50.21 29.13
C PRO A 719 14.57 49.69 30.18
N ALA A 720 15.68 49.13 29.72
CA ALA A 720 16.81 48.70 30.54
C ALA A 720 18.12 48.84 29.76
N PRO A 721 19.30 48.86 30.42
CA PRO A 721 20.57 48.82 29.72
C PRO A 721 20.65 47.57 28.82
N PRO A 722 20.92 47.73 27.51
CA PRO A 722 20.91 46.60 26.59
C PRO A 722 22.02 45.62 26.92
N ALA A 723 21.76 44.33 26.67
CA ALA A 723 22.76 43.28 26.77
C ALA A 723 22.76 42.46 25.48
N VAL A 724 23.93 41.98 25.04
CA VAL A 724 24.06 41.23 23.79
C VAL A 724 24.49 39.80 24.10
N PHE A 725 23.67 38.84 23.69
CA PHE A 725 23.92 37.40 23.77
C PHE A 725 24.40 36.86 22.41
N ALA A 726 25.35 35.91 22.45
CA ALA A 726 25.90 35.23 21.27
C ALA A 726 26.41 36.18 20.17
N ASP A 727 26.76 37.43 20.54
CA ASP A 727 27.15 38.52 19.65
C ASP A 727 26.09 38.91 18.59
N LYS A 728 24.84 38.44 18.74
CA LYS A 728 23.79 38.51 17.71
C LYS A 728 22.40 38.89 18.22
N ILE A 729 22.11 38.59 19.49
CA ILE A 729 20.78 38.80 20.10
C ILE A 729 20.90 39.93 21.12
N THR A 730 20.12 40.98 20.95
CA THR A 730 20.04 42.09 21.90
C THR A 730 18.85 41.89 22.82
N LEU A 731 19.07 41.85 24.13
CA LEU A 731 18.02 42.06 25.13
C LEU A 731 17.83 43.58 25.29
N ALA A 732 16.82 44.11 24.60
CA ALA A 732 16.55 45.55 24.51
C ALA A 732 15.78 46.08 25.72
N GLY A 733 14.98 45.24 26.36
CA GLY A 733 14.16 45.61 27.51
C GLY A 733 13.99 44.46 28.49
N ARG A 734 13.77 44.80 29.76
CA ARG A 734 13.47 43.83 30.81
C ARG A 734 12.76 44.47 32.00
N GLN A 735 11.82 43.73 32.60
CA GLN A 735 11.19 44.06 33.87
C GLN A 735 11.21 42.85 34.79
N ILE A 736 11.43 43.09 36.07
CA ILE A 736 11.33 42.10 37.15
C ILE A 736 10.26 42.56 38.14
N ASP A 737 9.31 41.68 38.46
CA ASP A 737 8.28 41.91 39.47
C ASP A 737 8.19 40.71 40.40
N TYR A 738 8.10 40.95 41.71
CA TYR A 738 7.97 39.90 42.71
C TYR A 738 6.77 40.20 43.59
N ALA A 739 5.76 39.31 43.54
CA ALA A 739 4.56 39.37 44.36
C ALA A 739 4.75 38.53 45.64
N PRO A 740 5.05 39.12 46.80
CA PRO A 740 5.43 38.35 47.99
C PRO A 740 4.28 37.51 48.55
N SER A 741 3.04 37.98 48.42
CA SER A 741 1.82 37.28 48.87
C SER A 741 1.55 36.00 48.08
N ALA A 742 1.81 36.03 46.77
CA ALA A 742 1.67 34.87 45.89
C ALA A 742 2.96 34.03 45.82
N ARG A 743 4.09 34.57 46.29
CA ARG A 743 5.45 34.05 46.09
C ARG A 743 5.77 33.79 44.61
N THR A 744 5.25 34.66 43.74
CA THR A 744 5.43 34.56 42.28
C THR A 744 6.41 35.64 41.83
N LEU A 745 7.46 35.23 41.13
CA LEU A 745 8.42 36.12 40.48
C LEU A 745 8.13 36.11 38.97
N THR A 746 7.82 37.27 38.40
CA THR A 746 7.52 37.45 36.99
C THR A 746 8.64 38.26 36.33
N LEU A 747 9.16 37.75 35.22
CA LEU A 747 10.14 38.43 34.38
C LEU A 747 9.50 38.71 33.02
N ILE A 748 9.59 39.94 32.54
CA ILE A 748 9.27 40.29 31.16
C ILE A 748 10.57 40.62 30.46
N LEU A 749 10.86 39.95 29.35
CA LEU A 749 12.12 40.08 28.61
C LEU A 749 11.81 40.43 27.15
N GLU A 750 12.50 41.43 26.59
CA GLU A 750 12.30 41.91 25.22
C GLU A 750 13.57 41.70 24.40
N PHE A 751 13.56 40.69 23.54
CA PHE A 751 14.68 40.31 22.69
C PHE A 751 14.52 40.85 21.27
N GLN A 752 15.62 41.25 20.66
CA GLN A 752 15.74 41.75 19.29
C GLN A 752 16.96 41.13 18.62
N HIS A 753 16.99 41.09 17.30
CA HIS A 753 18.14 40.60 16.53
C HIS A 753 18.36 41.44 15.26
N ASP A 754 19.52 41.22 14.62
CA ASP A 754 19.80 41.76 13.29
C ASP A 754 18.90 41.07 12.24
N GLU A 755 18.10 41.84 11.51
CA GLU A 755 17.18 41.35 10.46
C GLU A 755 17.91 40.86 9.20
N THR A 756 19.25 40.88 9.17
CA THR A 756 20.05 40.34 8.07
C THR A 756 19.77 38.84 7.85
N LEU A 757 19.56 38.44 6.59
CA LEU A 757 19.31 37.05 6.22
C LEU A 757 20.38 36.11 6.78
N GLY A 758 19.94 35.09 7.53
CA GLY A 758 20.84 34.10 8.12
C GLY A 758 21.63 34.59 9.33
N ALA A 759 21.33 35.77 9.89
CA ALA A 759 22.00 36.28 11.11
C ALA A 759 21.95 35.26 12.25
N LEU A 760 20.79 34.61 12.44
CA LEU A 760 20.55 33.59 13.47
C LEU A 760 20.67 32.15 12.93
N PHE A 761 21.23 31.96 11.73
CA PHE A 761 21.40 30.63 11.13
C PHE A 761 22.10 29.66 12.10
N GLY A 762 21.49 28.49 12.29
CA GLY A 762 21.99 27.42 13.16
C GLY A 762 22.01 27.73 14.65
N LEU A 763 21.38 28.81 15.10
CA LEU A 763 21.33 29.18 16.51
C LEU A 763 20.10 28.56 17.22
N ASP A 764 20.34 27.54 18.03
CA ASP A 764 19.37 26.98 18.99
C ASP A 764 19.78 27.36 20.42
N ALA A 765 18.85 27.93 21.18
CA ALA A 765 19.12 28.38 22.54
C ALA A 765 17.93 28.18 23.46
N LYS A 766 18.22 27.83 24.71
CA LYS A 766 17.29 27.88 25.83
C LYS A 766 17.67 29.01 26.78
N LEU A 767 16.65 29.67 27.33
CA LEU A 767 16.76 30.62 28.42
C LEU A 767 16.80 29.84 29.74
N PHE A 768 17.77 30.17 30.59
CA PHE A 768 17.71 29.85 32.00
C PHE A 768 17.42 31.10 32.84
N VAL A 769 16.69 30.94 33.93
CA VAL A 769 16.53 31.93 35.00
C VAL A 769 16.92 31.26 36.31
N HIS A 770 17.86 31.87 37.04
CA HIS A 770 18.41 31.32 38.27
C HIS A 770 18.34 32.34 39.41
N LEU A 771 18.00 31.86 40.61
CA LEU A 771 18.12 32.62 41.85
C LEU A 771 19.43 32.26 42.57
N TYR A 772 20.16 33.29 42.99
CA TYR A 772 21.38 33.16 43.80
C TYR A 772 21.18 33.79 45.17
N ASP A 773 21.60 33.10 46.23
CA ASP A 773 21.54 33.64 47.60
C ASP A 773 22.57 34.77 47.83
N PRO A 774 22.55 35.45 49.00
CA PRO A 774 23.52 36.51 49.32
C PRO A 774 24.98 36.06 49.29
N GLN A 775 25.24 34.76 49.42
CA GLN A 775 26.58 34.15 49.37
C GLN A 775 26.99 33.77 47.94
N GLY A 776 26.14 34.02 46.95
CA GLY A 776 26.39 33.70 45.54
C GLY A 776 26.18 32.23 45.18
N LYS A 777 25.54 31.44 46.05
CA LYS A 777 25.21 30.04 45.78
C LYS A 777 23.89 29.95 45.00
N LEU A 778 23.85 29.09 43.99
CA LEU A 778 22.65 28.80 43.20
C LEU A 778 21.59 28.13 44.09
N MET A 779 20.33 28.57 43.97
CA MET A 779 19.20 27.94 44.63
C MET A 779 18.68 26.76 43.81
N GLU A 780 18.99 25.54 44.24
CA GLU A 780 18.64 24.28 43.56
C GLU A 780 17.23 23.75 43.89
N LEU A 781 16.37 24.58 44.48
CA LEU A 781 15.00 24.18 44.81
C LEU A 781 14.10 24.18 43.56
N PRO A 782 13.24 23.16 43.37
CA PRO A 782 12.20 23.18 42.33
C PRO A 782 11.33 24.43 42.45
N GLY A 783 11.14 25.16 41.35
CA GLY A 783 10.39 26.43 41.32
C GLY A 783 11.24 27.69 41.55
N ALA A 784 12.50 27.56 41.96
CA ALA A 784 13.47 28.67 42.06
C ALA A 784 14.38 28.81 40.82
N GLN A 785 14.09 28.06 39.75
CA GLN A 785 14.79 28.11 38.48
C GLN A 785 13.82 27.86 37.32
N TYR A 786 14.12 28.42 36.15
CA TYR A 786 13.42 28.16 34.89
C TYR A 786 14.43 27.74 33.82
N ASP A 787 14.02 26.82 32.95
CA ASP A 787 14.80 26.37 31.80
C ASP A 787 13.86 26.04 30.63
N GLY A 788 14.00 26.74 29.50
CA GLY A 788 13.14 26.51 28.34
C GLY A 788 13.53 27.33 27.11
N ARG A 789 13.10 26.89 25.92
CA ARG A 789 13.14 27.78 24.74
C ARG A 789 12.07 28.86 24.93
N LEU A 790 12.27 30.03 24.31
CA LEU A 790 11.25 31.08 24.33
C LEU A 790 9.99 30.63 23.57
N GLY A 791 8.92 31.42 23.68
CA GLY A 791 7.63 31.10 23.06
C GLY A 791 7.06 29.80 23.62
N SER A 792 7.10 29.65 24.95
CA SER A 792 6.62 28.45 25.65
C SER A 792 7.31 27.15 25.17
N GLY A 793 8.62 27.19 24.93
CA GLY A 793 9.40 26.02 24.53
C GLY A 793 9.47 25.75 23.04
N THR A 794 8.91 26.62 22.19
CA THR A 794 8.75 26.36 20.74
C THR A 794 9.63 27.22 19.83
N LEU A 795 10.20 28.32 20.34
CA LEU A 795 10.92 29.30 19.51
C LEU A 795 12.43 29.31 19.81
N PRO A 796 13.24 28.49 19.12
CA PRO A 796 14.68 28.73 19.08
C PRO A 796 14.98 30.07 18.37
N PRO A 797 16.11 30.74 18.67
CA PRO A 797 16.47 32.01 18.03
C PRO A 797 16.38 32.03 16.50
N ALA A 798 16.82 30.96 15.85
CA ALA A 798 16.74 30.83 14.39
C ALA A 798 15.32 30.95 13.79
N ASN A 799 14.26 30.81 14.62
CA ASN A 799 12.87 30.89 14.20
C ASN A 799 12.17 32.18 14.65
N TRP A 800 12.89 33.14 15.21
CA TRP A 800 12.28 34.41 15.61
C TRP A 800 11.89 35.21 14.36
N LEU A 801 10.68 35.75 14.37
CA LEU A 801 10.22 36.66 13.33
C LEU A 801 10.88 38.04 13.55
N PRO A 802 11.08 38.83 12.47
CA PRO A 802 11.58 40.19 12.59
C PRO A 802 10.76 41.03 13.58
N GLY A 803 11.43 41.88 14.37
CA GLY A 803 10.83 42.71 15.41
C GLY A 803 11.28 42.35 16.83
N THR A 804 10.43 42.67 17.81
CA THR A 804 10.70 42.41 19.23
C THR A 804 9.98 41.13 19.68
N LEU A 805 10.74 40.15 20.15
CA LEU A 805 10.19 38.97 20.81
C LEU A 805 10.09 39.24 22.31
N ARG A 806 8.86 39.28 22.82
CA ARG A 806 8.59 39.41 24.26
C ARG A 806 8.35 38.04 24.88
N GLU A 807 9.10 37.72 25.93
CA GLU A 807 8.91 36.53 26.76
C GLU A 807 8.46 36.94 28.16
N THR A 808 7.47 36.23 28.71
CA THR A 808 7.13 36.31 30.14
C THR A 808 7.49 35.00 30.82
N VAL A 809 8.35 35.06 31.84
CA VAL A 809 8.73 33.90 32.66
C VAL A 809 8.19 34.08 34.06
N GLU A 810 7.39 33.12 34.52
CA GLU A 810 6.86 33.09 35.88
C GLU A 810 7.51 31.95 36.68
N LEU A 811 8.06 32.32 37.83
CA LEU A 811 8.65 31.42 38.80
C LEU A 811 7.78 31.40 40.06
N GLN A 812 7.14 30.26 40.32
CA GLN A 812 6.44 30.03 41.57
C GLN A 812 7.45 29.59 42.64
N LEU A 813 7.92 30.54 43.45
CA LEU A 813 8.97 30.29 44.42
C LEU A 813 8.47 29.34 45.52
N PRO A 814 9.26 28.32 45.88
CA PRO A 814 8.79 27.26 46.75
C PRO A 814 8.70 27.74 48.20
N PRO A 815 7.80 27.14 49.01
CA PRO A 815 7.50 27.65 50.34
C PRO A 815 8.67 27.54 51.32
N ASP A 816 9.59 26.62 51.06
CA ASP A 816 10.81 26.35 51.82
C ASP A 816 12.01 27.20 51.38
N LEU A 817 11.84 28.09 50.38
CA LEU A 817 12.88 29.07 50.03
C LEU A 817 13.11 30.00 51.25
N PRO A 818 14.33 30.04 51.82
CA PRO A 818 14.63 30.84 53.01
C PRO A 818 14.34 32.34 52.84
N ALA A 819 14.10 33.03 53.95
CA ALA A 819 14.03 34.48 53.94
C ALA A 819 15.42 35.06 53.62
N GLY A 820 15.47 36.02 52.69
CA GLY A 820 16.73 36.60 52.22
C GLY A 820 16.57 37.43 50.95
N THR A 821 17.64 38.14 50.59
CA THR A 821 17.75 38.84 49.30
C THR A 821 18.41 37.93 48.29
N TYR A 822 17.73 37.68 47.17
CA TYR A 822 18.19 36.81 46.10
C TYR A 822 18.50 37.62 44.85
N ARG A 823 19.63 37.34 44.21
CA ARG A 823 20.01 37.91 42.92
C ARG A 823 19.43 37.06 41.80
N VAL A 824 18.76 37.68 40.84
CA VAL A 824 18.16 37.00 39.69
C VAL A 824 19.12 37.13 38.50
N ALA A 825 19.51 35.99 37.94
CA ALA A 825 20.36 35.95 36.76
C ALA A 825 19.68 35.18 35.62
N ILE A 826 19.93 35.63 34.40
CA ILE A 826 19.47 34.97 33.19
C ILE A 826 20.63 34.65 32.26
N GLY A 827 20.41 33.74 31.33
CA GLY A 827 21.32 33.56 30.20
C GLY A 827 20.78 32.59 29.16
N LEU A 828 21.45 32.57 28.01
CA LEU A 828 21.14 31.65 26.92
C LEU A 828 22.20 30.56 26.86
N TYR A 829 21.80 29.33 26.58
CA TYR A 829 22.73 28.23 26.39
C TYR A 829 22.29 27.32 25.25
N ASN A 830 23.25 26.61 24.65
CA ASN A 830 22.97 25.66 23.59
C ASN A 830 22.41 24.36 24.20
N PRO A 831 21.13 24.00 23.93
CA PRO A 831 20.56 22.76 24.43
C PRO A 831 21.17 21.52 23.76
N THR A 832 21.87 21.71 22.64
CA THR A 832 22.63 20.70 21.92
C THR A 832 24.13 20.90 22.16
N GLY A 833 24.94 19.84 22.23
CA GLY A 833 26.41 19.99 22.34
C GLY A 833 26.93 20.43 23.72
N GLY A 834 26.44 19.83 24.81
CA GLY A 834 27.09 19.90 26.13
C GLY A 834 26.67 21.06 27.03
N LEU A 835 25.54 21.72 26.75
CA LEU A 835 24.92 22.74 27.60
C LEU A 835 25.78 24.01 27.82
N ALA A 836 26.62 24.34 26.84
CA ALA A 836 27.48 25.52 26.91
C ALA A 836 26.66 26.81 26.85
N ARG A 837 26.90 27.73 27.80
CA ARG A 837 26.28 29.07 27.80
C ARG A 837 26.85 29.94 26.68
N TYR A 838 25.98 30.66 25.98
CA TYR A 838 26.38 31.67 25.00
C TYR A 838 27.03 32.87 25.71
N PRO A 839 28.04 33.52 25.10
CA PRO A 839 28.62 34.72 25.67
C PRO A 839 27.56 35.82 25.83
N VAL A 840 27.69 36.64 26.86
CA VAL A 840 26.86 37.81 27.09
C VAL A 840 27.73 39.00 27.43
N THR A 841 27.37 40.17 26.89
CA THR A 841 28.00 41.46 27.18
C THR A 841 26.94 42.47 27.59
N GLY A 842 27.30 43.43 28.45
CA GLY A 842 26.38 44.45 28.97
C GLY A 842 26.46 44.60 30.49
N ASP A 843 25.78 45.61 31.03
CA ASP A 843 25.76 45.88 32.46
C ASP A 843 25.11 44.73 33.23
N GLY A 844 25.88 44.12 34.15
CA GLY A 844 25.46 42.94 34.93
C GLY A 844 25.93 41.59 34.37
N ALA A 845 26.65 41.58 33.24
CA ALA A 845 27.27 40.37 32.69
C ALA A 845 28.49 39.93 33.50
N ASP A 846 28.67 38.62 33.70
CA ASP A 846 29.81 38.04 34.44
C ASP A 846 30.66 37.05 33.62
N SER A 847 31.74 36.56 34.23
CA SER A 847 32.66 35.59 33.61
C SER A 847 32.03 34.23 33.34
N ASP A 848 30.94 33.90 34.04
CA ASP A 848 30.21 32.64 33.90
C ASP A 848 29.09 32.75 32.84
N ARG A 849 29.12 33.84 32.05
CA ARG A 849 28.19 34.13 30.95
C ARG A 849 26.74 34.24 31.43
N ARG A 850 26.54 34.83 32.61
CA ARG A 850 25.23 35.17 33.18
C ARG A 850 25.03 36.67 33.12
N LEU A 851 23.79 37.09 32.98
CA LEU A 851 23.37 38.47 33.13
C LEU A 851 22.54 38.60 34.41
N PHE A 852 23.05 39.32 35.40
CA PHE A 852 22.28 39.66 36.60
C PHE A 852 21.35 40.83 36.29
N ILE A 853 20.05 40.64 36.50
CA ILE A 853 19.01 41.56 36.04
C ILE A 853 18.23 42.24 37.18
N GLY A 854 18.46 41.85 38.43
CA GLY A 854 17.82 42.45 39.59
C GLY A 854 17.97 41.61 40.85
N GLU A 855 17.36 42.07 41.94
CA GLU A 855 17.29 41.38 43.23
C GLU A 855 15.84 41.33 43.72
N ILE A 856 15.49 40.28 44.44
CA ILE A 856 14.20 40.14 45.13
C ILE A 856 14.43 39.86 46.60
N THR A 857 13.49 40.25 47.47
CA THR A 857 13.54 39.93 48.90
C THR A 857 12.39 39.02 49.28
N VAL A 858 12.70 37.78 49.65
CA VAL A 858 11.75 36.82 50.22
C VAL A 858 11.72 37.01 51.73
N LYS A 859 10.53 37.17 52.31
CA LYS A 859 10.32 37.41 53.74
C LYS A 859 9.86 36.19 54.49
#